data_AF-A0A922I2F0-F1
#
_entry.id   AF-A0A922I2F0-F1
#
_cell.length_a   1.000
_cell.length_b   1.000
_cell.length_c   1.000
_cell.angle_alpha   90.00
_cell.angle_beta   90.00
_cell.angle_gamma   90.00
#
_symmetry.space_group_name_H-M   'P 1'
#
loop_
_entity.id
_entity.type
_entity.pdbx_description
1 polymer ?
#
loop_
_entity_poly.entity_id
_entity_poly.type
_entity_poly.pdbx_seq_one_letter_code
_entity_poly.pdbx_strand_id
1 'polypeptide(L)'
;MGNCPLTFCPPSDNRRDGHYRFRPYKPSPDDWASTGRYAAETPNAGDLVVHSVNFLINNNSRLHKTDKYFLSRRSISPKLIVRRGQPFELRITFERRFRYSEDVVSFVFIVKDEMNPTYSNRTEVIVPILDERNARRLSLVSESRWSARIVSVENRTMVVEINSSVDAIIGEYRMVIDTRSPNRIDDSYFSNPISESFYMLFNPWNRNDSVYMKDRFWREEYILNDQGIIWRGTHDQMKPTHWNFAQFEENILEACLYALANIGKLKPADRNDPIKVCRHIGAIVNSVDDKGIVVGNWDEKFYGGTPPTDWHGSDAILQKYYRTKKSVKYGQCWVYSGVTCTICRCIGIPCRVVTNYMSAHDTNTSLTVDRFFDENGDPIEKLNKDSIWNFHSWDEVWMTRPDLSASSAYDGWNLIDATPQEPSDNLYRVGPTSVEAIKYGEVAKAYDGFFVYAEVNADEVYWLYRDDKKPLKLITQLTESIGVKIVTKSLHKNQTIDITENYKHKESSKAERESMIKALKMTKSNFSRYYLNEKFEDVRFELVPLENRLIGESFKVQLSMTNKSYKVYTIEATISVRSTTYNGVSTAVVRHDTVIKTLGPRKSHIVTTNVTYFDYERHLTSQSIFSISIMANVLETDFHFYMMEDYRLRLPDIQIEIESDAIVNRPLSCQLSFQNPLPKPLTHGVFTVEGPDFSTRNQVKLKKNVLPKEQATSFLVITPKTSGDKRITAKFKSRELNDVDGYVNVRVFDDYDDNNNELEAETRFHSSSYDNNNNNIIFNDIHDDSNWNRNSISR
;
A
#
# COMPACT_ATOMS: atom_id res chain seq x y z
N MET A 1 9.41 -44.09 -61.00
CA MET A 1 10.57 -43.21 -60.73
C MET A 1 10.72 -43.12 -59.22
N GLY A 2 11.66 -43.86 -58.67
CA GLY A 2 11.97 -43.86 -57.25
C GLY A 2 13.18 -44.74 -57.05
N ASN A 3 14.21 -44.21 -56.37
CA ASN A 3 15.28 -44.97 -55.74
C ASN A 3 16.08 -44.04 -54.80
N CYS A 4 16.21 -44.48 -53.55
CA CYS A 4 17.29 -44.15 -52.60
C CYS A 4 18.55 -45.02 -52.95
N PRO A 5 19.72 -45.02 -52.27
CA PRO A 5 20.20 -44.25 -51.08
C PRO A 5 21.71 -43.84 -51.06
N LEU A 6 22.10 -43.09 -50.01
CA LEU A 6 23.36 -43.06 -49.21
C LEU A 6 24.77 -43.11 -49.86
N THR A 7 25.65 -42.16 -49.47
CA THR A 7 27.01 -42.43 -48.93
C THR A 7 27.70 -41.17 -48.36
N PHE A 8 28.42 -41.38 -47.25
CA PHE A 8 29.30 -40.46 -46.51
C PHE A 8 30.68 -40.30 -47.17
N CYS A 9 31.25 -39.09 -47.17
CA CYS A 9 32.68 -38.79 -46.90
C CYS A 9 32.91 -37.26 -46.74
N PRO A 10 33.78 -36.81 -45.82
CA PRO A 10 34.02 -35.39 -45.53
C PRO A 10 35.20 -34.82 -46.36
N PRO A 11 35.23 -33.52 -46.71
CA PRO A 11 36.46 -32.92 -47.23
C PRO A 11 37.24 -32.18 -46.13
N SER A 12 38.41 -32.73 -45.85
CA SER A 12 39.71 -32.06 -45.66
C SER A 12 39.76 -30.74 -44.87
N ASP A 13 40.34 -30.86 -43.67
CA ASP A 13 40.97 -29.82 -42.87
C ASP A 13 42.02 -29.04 -43.68
N ASN A 14 41.86 -27.73 -43.80
CA ASN A 14 42.86 -26.83 -44.39
C ASN A 14 43.05 -25.64 -43.47
N ARG A 15 44.12 -25.71 -42.66
CA ARG A 15 44.69 -24.61 -41.89
C ARG A 15 44.97 -23.41 -42.81
N ARG A 16 44.30 -22.29 -42.58
CA ARG A 16 44.76 -20.94 -42.98
C ARG A 16 44.37 -19.92 -41.92
N ASP A 17 45.42 -19.33 -41.33
CA ASP A 17 45.54 -18.02 -40.71
C ASP A 17 44.29 -17.40 -40.08
N GLY A 18 44.26 -17.45 -38.74
CA GLY A 18 43.29 -16.80 -37.88
C GLY A 18 43.40 -15.28 -37.91
N HIS A 19 42.83 -14.66 -38.94
CA HIS A 19 42.27 -13.33 -38.83
C HIS A 19 40.78 -13.47 -38.50
N TYR A 20 40.46 -13.48 -37.20
CA TYR A 20 39.08 -13.23 -36.76
C TYR A 20 38.67 -11.83 -37.23
N ARG A 21 38.00 -11.75 -38.39
CA ARG A 21 37.23 -10.56 -38.76
C ARG A 21 36.07 -10.47 -37.79
N PHE A 22 36.25 -9.68 -36.73
CA PHE A 22 35.17 -9.26 -35.84
C PHE A 22 34.11 -8.56 -36.70
N ARG A 23 32.86 -9.02 -36.61
CA ARG A 23 31.74 -8.35 -37.28
C ARG A 23 31.46 -7.03 -36.54
N PRO A 24 31.35 -5.89 -37.24
CA PRO A 24 30.96 -4.64 -36.60
C PRO A 24 29.54 -4.77 -36.00
N TYR A 25 29.32 -4.12 -34.87
CA TYR A 25 28.01 -3.98 -34.25
C TYR A 25 26.99 -3.50 -35.28
N LYS A 26 25.93 -4.28 -35.49
CA LYS A 26 24.75 -3.80 -36.23
C LYS A 26 23.85 -3.11 -35.20
N PRO A 27 23.51 -1.82 -35.38
CA PRO A 27 22.51 -1.18 -34.53
C PRO A 27 21.24 -2.02 -34.51
N SER A 28 20.65 -2.15 -33.32
CA SER A 28 19.34 -2.79 -33.13
C SER A 28 18.30 -2.17 -34.08
N PRO A 29 17.33 -2.92 -34.61
CA PRO A 29 16.22 -2.38 -35.42
C PRO A 29 15.26 -1.48 -34.62
N ASP A 30 15.55 -1.15 -33.36
CA ASP A 30 14.77 -0.18 -32.61
C ASP A 30 14.95 1.22 -33.21
N ASP A 31 13.84 1.75 -33.74
CA ASP A 31 13.75 2.93 -34.61
C ASP A 31 14.47 4.19 -34.06
N TRP A 32 14.67 4.28 -32.74
CA TRP A 32 15.29 5.43 -32.08
C TRP A 32 16.82 5.49 -32.24
N ALA A 33 17.49 4.36 -32.45
CA ALA A 33 18.94 4.31 -32.69
C ALA A 33 19.28 4.51 -34.18
N SER A 34 18.28 4.37 -35.05
CA SER A 34 18.38 4.55 -36.51
C SER A 34 17.86 5.90 -37.00
N THR A 35 17.09 6.63 -36.19
CA THR A 35 16.50 7.94 -36.56
C THR A 35 16.67 8.96 -35.44
N GLY A 36 17.05 10.21 -35.78
CA GLY A 36 17.19 11.32 -34.82
C GLY A 36 18.62 11.80 -34.58
N ARG A 37 18.81 12.68 -33.57
CA ARG A 37 20.10 13.35 -33.27
C ARG A 37 21.25 12.38 -32.94
N TYR A 38 20.93 11.19 -32.42
CA TYR A 38 21.89 10.18 -32.01
C TYR A 38 21.90 8.94 -32.91
N ALA A 39 21.44 9.09 -34.16
CA ALA A 39 21.47 8.00 -35.12
C ALA A 39 22.90 7.51 -35.34
N ALA A 40 23.08 6.19 -35.48
CA ALA A 40 24.40 5.60 -35.66
C ALA A 40 25.09 6.14 -36.94
N GLU A 41 26.17 6.89 -36.78
CA GLU A 41 27.01 7.38 -37.88
C GLU A 41 27.92 6.26 -38.44
N THR A 42 28.44 6.44 -39.65
CA THR A 42 29.50 5.56 -40.16
C THR A 42 30.83 5.98 -39.53
N PRO A 43 31.55 5.08 -38.83
CA PRO A 43 32.79 5.45 -38.15
C PRO A 43 33.92 5.74 -39.15
N ASN A 44 34.73 6.76 -38.85
CA ASN A 44 35.96 7.03 -39.59
C ASN A 44 37.10 6.10 -39.15
N ALA A 45 38.11 5.96 -40.00
CA ALA A 45 39.30 5.17 -39.67
C ALA A 45 40.03 5.77 -38.46
N GLY A 46 40.06 5.03 -37.35
CA GLY A 46 40.71 5.45 -36.09
C GLY A 46 39.75 5.95 -35.00
N ASP A 47 38.45 6.08 -35.29
CA ASP A 47 37.43 6.40 -34.28
C ASP A 47 37.40 5.34 -33.17
N LEU A 48 37.20 5.79 -31.93
CA LEU A 48 36.98 4.89 -30.80
C LEU A 48 35.53 4.41 -30.80
N VAL A 49 35.26 3.29 -31.45
CA VAL A 49 33.90 2.74 -31.56
C VAL A 49 33.59 1.78 -30.42
N VAL A 50 32.39 1.89 -29.83
CA VAL A 50 31.89 0.92 -28.84
C VAL A 50 31.47 -0.36 -29.54
N HIS A 51 32.08 -1.47 -29.17
CA HIS A 51 31.74 -2.81 -29.65
C HIS A 51 30.59 -3.43 -28.84
N SER A 52 30.67 -3.36 -27.51
CA SER A 52 29.63 -3.87 -26.61
C SER A 52 29.67 -3.22 -25.24
N VAL A 53 28.53 -3.24 -24.55
CA VAL A 53 28.39 -2.77 -23.17
C VAL A 53 27.79 -3.89 -22.32
N ASN A 54 28.46 -4.24 -21.23
CA ASN A 54 27.95 -5.14 -20.22
C ASN A 54 27.58 -4.34 -18.96
N PHE A 55 26.30 -4.43 -18.59
CA PHE A 55 25.69 -3.69 -17.48
C PHE A 55 25.96 -4.30 -16.10
N LEU A 56 26.74 -5.39 -16.01
CA LEU A 56 27.14 -6.06 -14.77
C LEU A 56 25.95 -6.32 -13.82
N ILE A 57 24.80 -6.71 -14.41
CA ILE A 57 23.48 -6.72 -13.77
C ILE A 57 23.50 -7.46 -12.44
N ASN A 58 24.06 -8.67 -12.38
CA ASN A 58 24.10 -9.47 -11.16
C ASN A 58 24.80 -8.76 -9.98
N ASN A 59 25.89 -8.04 -10.25
CA ASN A 59 26.62 -7.32 -9.21
C ASN A 59 25.88 -6.05 -8.80
N ASN A 60 25.53 -5.22 -9.80
CA ASN A 60 24.84 -3.95 -9.56
C ASN A 60 23.50 -4.16 -8.85
N SER A 61 22.67 -5.12 -9.28
CA SER A 61 21.37 -5.36 -8.67
C SER A 61 21.47 -5.77 -7.18
N ARG A 62 22.49 -6.55 -6.80
CA ARG A 62 22.72 -6.92 -5.39
C ARG A 62 23.16 -5.74 -4.52
N LEU A 63 24.00 -4.86 -5.08
CA LEU A 63 24.45 -3.63 -4.41
C LEU A 63 23.30 -2.63 -4.25
N HIS A 64 22.43 -2.52 -5.25
CA HIS A 64 21.30 -1.60 -5.27
C HIS A 64 20.02 -2.16 -4.63
N LYS A 65 20.01 -3.40 -4.15
CA LYS A 65 18.82 -4.06 -3.58
C LYS A 65 17.65 -4.09 -4.58
N THR A 66 17.97 -4.50 -5.79
CA THR A 66 17.04 -4.62 -6.94
C THR A 66 17.16 -6.00 -7.61
N ASP A 67 17.83 -6.95 -6.96
CA ASP A 67 18.00 -8.34 -7.39
C ASP A 67 16.74 -9.18 -7.22
N LYS A 68 15.74 -8.73 -6.45
CA LYS A 68 14.43 -9.39 -6.35
C LYS A 68 13.51 -9.16 -7.57
N TYR A 69 13.64 -8.04 -8.27
CA TYR A 69 12.76 -7.72 -9.40
C TYR A 69 12.88 -8.79 -10.50
N PHE A 70 11.75 -9.24 -11.03
CA PHE A 70 11.67 -10.19 -12.13
C PHE A 70 12.55 -9.78 -13.32
N LEU A 71 12.52 -8.49 -13.67
CA LEU A 71 13.31 -7.89 -14.74
C LEU A 71 14.83 -8.08 -14.58
N SER A 72 15.35 -8.05 -13.34
CA SER A 72 16.77 -8.28 -13.07
C SER A 72 17.14 -9.77 -13.15
N ARG A 73 16.19 -10.65 -12.82
CA ARG A 73 16.40 -12.11 -12.68
C ARG A 73 16.11 -12.93 -13.93
N ARG A 74 15.34 -12.38 -14.88
CA ARG A 74 14.91 -13.14 -16.07
C ARG A 74 16.09 -13.64 -16.89
N SER A 75 15.97 -14.87 -17.41
CA SER A 75 17.03 -15.53 -18.18
C SER A 75 17.28 -14.91 -19.56
N ILE A 76 16.25 -14.30 -20.14
CA ILE A 76 16.30 -13.68 -21.47
C ILE A 76 16.27 -12.17 -21.32
N SER A 77 17.31 -11.49 -21.82
CA SER A 77 17.44 -10.03 -21.82
C SER A 77 17.24 -9.39 -20.42
N PRO A 78 17.96 -9.81 -19.37
CA PRO A 78 17.84 -9.18 -18.05
C PRO A 78 18.06 -7.66 -18.14
N LYS A 79 17.37 -6.90 -17.29
CA LYS A 79 17.45 -5.44 -17.25
C LYS A 79 18.17 -4.97 -16.01
N LEU A 80 19.03 -3.97 -16.18
CA LEU A 80 19.65 -3.29 -15.06
C LEU A 80 18.59 -2.40 -14.38
N ILE A 81 18.49 -2.51 -13.06
CA ILE A 81 17.68 -1.63 -12.21
C ILE A 81 18.59 -1.10 -11.12
N VAL A 82 18.73 0.22 -11.04
CA VAL A 82 19.56 0.91 -10.04
C VAL A 82 18.72 1.90 -9.24
N ARG A 83 19.26 2.35 -8.12
CA ARG A 83 18.69 3.40 -7.28
C ARG A 83 19.53 4.66 -7.38
N ARG A 84 18.89 5.80 -7.50
CA ARG A 84 19.55 7.09 -7.70
C ARG A 84 20.55 7.44 -6.60
N GLY A 85 21.56 8.25 -6.90
CA GLY A 85 22.59 8.67 -5.94
C GLY A 85 23.57 7.57 -5.49
N GLN A 86 23.45 6.33 -6.00
CA GLN A 86 24.37 5.25 -5.69
C GLN A 86 25.17 4.86 -6.95
N PRO A 87 26.48 4.63 -6.84
CA PRO A 87 27.30 4.25 -7.98
C PRO A 87 27.00 2.83 -8.50
N PHE A 88 27.06 2.65 -9.81
CA PHE A 88 27.00 1.37 -10.51
C PHE A 88 28.07 1.27 -11.59
N GLU A 89 28.51 0.06 -11.91
CA GLU A 89 29.59 -0.15 -12.88
C GLU A 89 29.09 -0.65 -14.24
N LEU A 90 29.72 -0.19 -15.31
CA LEU A 90 29.57 -0.70 -16.66
C LEU A 90 30.91 -1.18 -17.19
N ARG A 91 30.91 -2.27 -17.97
CA ARG A 91 32.07 -2.75 -18.71
C ARG A 91 31.86 -2.49 -20.20
N ILE A 92 32.65 -1.59 -20.75
CA ILE A 92 32.60 -1.18 -22.16
C ILE A 92 33.74 -1.87 -22.89
N THR A 93 33.44 -2.52 -24.01
CA THR A 93 34.45 -3.06 -24.93
C THR A 93 34.45 -2.21 -26.19
N PHE A 94 35.62 -1.73 -26.59
CA PHE A 94 35.81 -0.92 -27.80
C PHE A 94 36.41 -1.76 -28.94
N GLU A 95 36.32 -1.27 -30.17
CA GLU A 95 36.97 -1.91 -31.33
C GLU A 95 38.50 -1.83 -31.26
N ARG A 96 39.04 -0.77 -30.62
CA ARG A 96 40.48 -0.56 -30.36
C ARG A 96 40.75 -0.17 -28.90
N ARG A 97 42.03 -0.09 -28.51
CA ARG A 97 42.43 0.34 -27.16
C ARG A 97 42.08 1.82 -26.93
N PHE A 98 41.60 2.13 -25.72
CA PHE A 98 41.39 3.51 -25.25
C PHE A 98 42.74 4.18 -24.94
N ARG A 99 42.91 5.44 -25.34
CA ARG A 99 44.14 6.22 -25.13
C ARG A 99 43.84 7.45 -24.28
N TYR A 100 44.30 7.45 -23.03
CA TYR A 100 44.03 8.51 -22.03
C TYR A 100 44.33 9.93 -22.49
N SER A 101 45.38 10.14 -23.29
CA SER A 101 45.80 11.48 -23.75
C SER A 101 45.10 11.95 -25.02
N GLU A 102 44.30 11.10 -25.64
CA GLU A 102 43.83 11.28 -27.02
C GLU A 102 42.31 11.11 -27.17
N ASP A 103 41.74 10.17 -26.42
CA ASP A 103 40.33 9.82 -26.52
C ASP A 103 39.52 10.48 -25.41
N VAL A 104 38.32 10.95 -25.76
CA VAL A 104 37.31 11.44 -24.80
C VAL A 104 36.10 10.52 -24.87
N VAL A 105 35.52 10.24 -23.71
CA VAL A 105 34.27 9.48 -23.59
C VAL A 105 33.30 10.24 -22.71
N SER A 106 32.06 10.34 -23.15
CA SER A 106 30.95 10.89 -22.37
C SER A 106 29.71 10.03 -22.51
N PHE A 107 28.90 9.98 -21.46
CA PHE A 107 27.62 9.29 -21.45
C PHE A 107 26.50 10.31 -21.63
N VAL A 108 25.51 9.99 -22.44
CA VAL A 108 24.25 10.73 -22.52
C VAL A 108 23.14 9.83 -22.02
N PHE A 109 22.48 10.24 -20.94
CA PHE A 109 21.33 9.55 -20.36
C PHE A 109 20.06 10.29 -20.74
N ILE A 110 19.09 9.57 -21.31
CA ILE A 110 17.85 10.13 -21.85
C ILE A 110 16.66 9.39 -21.22
N VAL A 111 15.72 10.13 -20.63
CA VAL A 111 14.46 9.56 -20.13
C VAL A 111 13.65 9.01 -21.31
N LYS A 112 13.37 7.71 -21.32
CA LYS A 112 12.93 6.97 -22.52
C LYS A 112 11.57 7.43 -23.07
N ASP A 113 10.65 7.82 -22.19
CA ASP A 113 9.30 8.24 -22.54
C ASP A 113 9.15 9.75 -22.73
N GLU A 114 10.25 10.52 -22.65
CA GLU A 114 10.26 11.93 -23.01
C GLU A 114 10.43 12.10 -24.52
N MET A 115 9.48 12.78 -25.16
CA MET A 115 9.51 13.00 -26.61
C MET A 115 10.52 14.08 -26.99
N ASN A 116 10.69 15.10 -26.16
CA ASN A 116 11.59 16.23 -26.40
C ASN A 116 12.54 16.42 -25.21
N PRO A 117 13.57 15.56 -25.08
CA PRO A 117 14.48 15.62 -23.96
C PRO A 117 15.28 16.93 -23.97
N THR A 118 15.50 17.51 -22.79
CA THR A 118 16.23 18.78 -22.64
C THR A 118 17.10 18.77 -21.39
N TYR A 119 18.22 19.50 -21.46
CA TYR A 119 19.11 19.67 -20.32
C TYR A 119 18.48 20.46 -19.17
N SER A 120 17.66 21.48 -19.49
CA SER A 120 17.00 22.32 -18.48
C SER A 120 16.02 21.53 -17.61
N ASN A 121 15.28 20.61 -18.22
CA ASN A 121 14.36 19.71 -17.51
C ASN A 121 15.05 18.46 -16.96
N ARG A 122 16.36 18.31 -17.20
CA ARG A 122 17.18 17.15 -16.81
C ARG A 122 16.67 15.81 -17.35
N THR A 123 15.85 15.84 -18.40
CA THR A 123 15.41 14.64 -19.14
C THR A 123 16.49 14.14 -20.11
N GLU A 124 17.52 14.95 -20.32
CA GLU A 124 18.78 14.62 -20.98
C GLU A 124 19.95 15.04 -20.07
N VAL A 125 20.91 14.14 -19.83
CA VAL A 125 22.07 14.42 -18.97
C VAL A 125 23.35 13.93 -19.65
N ILE A 126 24.31 14.83 -19.85
CA ILE A 126 25.65 14.50 -20.34
C ILE A 126 26.61 14.35 -19.15
N VAL A 127 27.36 13.25 -19.14
CA VAL A 127 28.31 12.89 -18.09
C VAL A 127 29.65 12.54 -18.73
N PRO A 128 30.60 13.49 -18.80
CA PRO A 128 31.94 13.20 -19.31
C PRO A 128 32.72 12.33 -18.31
N ILE A 129 33.57 11.45 -18.84
CA ILE A 129 34.59 10.80 -18.01
C ILE A 129 35.65 11.84 -17.66
N LEU A 130 35.80 12.11 -16.37
CA LEU A 130 36.79 13.05 -15.87
C LEU A 130 38.07 12.31 -15.46
N ASP A 131 39.23 12.92 -15.69
CA ASP A 131 40.49 12.47 -15.08
C ASP A 131 40.42 12.59 -13.55
N GLU A 132 41.30 11.91 -12.81
CA GLU A 132 41.26 11.89 -11.34
C GLU A 132 41.31 13.28 -10.69
N ARG A 133 42.01 14.25 -11.30
CA ARG A 133 42.13 15.61 -10.73
C ARG A 133 40.82 16.37 -10.90
N ASN A 134 40.21 16.26 -12.08
CA ASN A 134 38.94 16.89 -12.40
C ASN A 134 37.76 16.20 -11.68
N ALA A 135 37.80 14.87 -11.52
CA ALA A 135 36.85 14.13 -10.69
C ALA A 135 36.93 14.57 -9.22
N ARG A 136 38.14 14.70 -8.66
CA ARG A 136 38.34 15.25 -7.30
C ARG A 136 37.82 16.69 -7.18
N ARG A 137 38.13 17.58 -8.13
CA ARG A 137 37.58 18.95 -8.15
C ARG A 137 36.06 18.96 -8.23
N LEU A 138 35.44 18.10 -9.04
CA LEU A 138 33.98 18.03 -9.16
C LEU A 138 33.35 17.56 -7.85
N SER A 139 33.94 16.54 -7.19
CA SER A 139 33.48 16.05 -5.89
C SER A 139 33.56 17.10 -4.77
N LEU A 140 34.49 18.05 -4.86
CA LEU A 140 34.61 19.18 -3.92
C LEU A 140 33.57 20.28 -4.17
N VAL A 141 32.95 20.33 -5.35
CA VAL A 141 32.00 21.39 -5.76
C VAL A 141 30.54 20.94 -5.61
N SER A 142 30.25 19.63 -5.65
CA SER A 142 28.92 19.09 -5.30
C SER A 142 28.95 17.56 -5.18
N GLU A 143 28.57 17.02 -4.03
CA GLU A 143 28.36 15.56 -3.80
C GLU A 143 27.12 15.01 -4.53
N SER A 144 26.35 15.87 -5.21
CA SER A 144 24.97 15.60 -5.63
C SER A 144 24.79 15.60 -7.15
N ARG A 145 25.86 15.45 -7.95
CA ARG A 145 25.77 15.50 -9.41
C ARG A 145 26.12 14.16 -10.07
N TRP A 146 25.57 13.99 -11.28
CA TRP A 146 25.98 12.89 -12.15
C TRP A 146 27.48 12.96 -12.44
N SER A 147 28.16 11.83 -12.32
CA SER A 147 29.60 11.70 -12.58
C SER A 147 29.95 10.32 -13.10
N ALA A 148 31.04 10.24 -13.85
CA ALA A 148 31.61 8.99 -14.34
C ALA A 148 33.12 8.99 -14.12
N ARG A 149 33.66 7.88 -13.61
CA ARG A 149 35.11 7.69 -13.43
C ARG A 149 35.55 6.33 -13.98
N ILE A 150 36.77 6.31 -14.52
CA ILE A 150 37.42 5.07 -14.94
C ILE A 150 37.83 4.29 -13.68
N VAL A 151 37.42 3.02 -13.61
CA VAL A 151 37.86 2.08 -12.57
C VAL A 151 39.09 1.31 -13.06
N SER A 152 39.05 0.79 -14.27
CA SER A 152 40.18 0.12 -14.91
C SER A 152 40.10 0.19 -16.43
N VAL A 153 41.27 0.11 -17.08
CA VAL A 153 41.39 -0.05 -18.53
C VAL A 153 42.35 -1.20 -18.79
N GLU A 154 41.86 -2.24 -19.47
CA GLU A 154 42.62 -3.43 -19.82
C GLU A 154 42.38 -3.77 -21.29
N ASN A 155 43.44 -3.71 -22.10
CA ASN A 155 43.36 -3.93 -23.55
C ASN A 155 42.31 -3.01 -24.22
N ARG A 156 41.21 -3.59 -24.70
CA ARG A 156 40.09 -2.90 -25.37
C ARG A 156 38.89 -2.69 -24.45
N THR A 157 39.02 -3.07 -23.19
CA THR A 157 37.93 -3.04 -22.22
C THR A 157 38.19 -1.96 -21.18
N MET A 158 37.15 -1.20 -20.87
CA MET A 158 37.15 -0.16 -19.84
C MET A 158 36.00 -0.44 -18.87
N VAL A 159 36.30 -0.45 -17.58
CA VAL A 159 35.29 -0.46 -16.53
C VAL A 159 35.11 0.96 -16.03
N VAL A 160 33.88 1.44 -16.05
CA VAL A 160 33.50 2.78 -15.61
C VAL A 160 32.50 2.66 -14.48
N GLU A 161 32.70 3.42 -13.42
CA GLU A 161 31.71 3.64 -12.38
C GLU A 161 30.94 4.92 -12.70
N ILE A 162 29.61 4.81 -12.77
CA ILE A 162 28.70 5.93 -12.94
C ILE A 162 27.99 6.17 -11.62
N ASN A 163 28.04 7.40 -11.14
CA ASN A 163 27.23 7.84 -10.01
C ASN A 163 26.15 8.80 -10.53
N SER A 164 24.89 8.50 -10.25
CA SER A 164 23.76 9.36 -10.60
C SER A 164 23.54 10.44 -9.56
N SER A 165 22.84 11.52 -9.92
CA SER A 165 22.39 12.49 -8.92
C SER A 165 21.41 11.85 -7.92
N VAL A 166 21.43 12.31 -6.67
CA VAL A 166 20.43 11.94 -5.64
C VAL A 166 19.03 12.46 -5.96
N ASP A 167 18.92 13.46 -6.84
CA ASP A 167 17.66 14.02 -7.36
C ASP A 167 17.41 13.66 -8.82
N ALA A 168 18.01 12.56 -9.30
CA ALA A 168 17.73 12.07 -10.64
C ALA A 168 16.26 11.64 -10.79
N ILE A 169 15.74 11.83 -12.00
CA ILE A 169 14.39 11.41 -12.39
C ILE A 169 14.28 9.88 -12.28
N ILE A 170 13.20 9.36 -11.70
CA ILE A 170 12.94 7.93 -11.74
C ILE A 170 12.25 7.54 -13.06
N GLY A 171 12.53 6.33 -13.54
CA GLY A 171 11.96 5.83 -14.81
C GLY A 171 12.93 4.96 -15.59
N GLU A 172 12.59 4.72 -16.85
CA GLU A 172 13.43 3.99 -17.80
C GLU A 172 14.33 4.95 -18.58
N TYR A 173 15.62 4.65 -18.66
CA TYR A 173 16.63 5.45 -19.34
C TYR A 173 17.17 4.72 -20.57
N ARG A 174 17.39 5.50 -21.63
CA ARG A 174 18.28 5.17 -22.75
C ARG A 174 19.66 5.74 -22.48
N MET A 175 20.67 5.12 -23.09
CA MET A 175 22.06 5.52 -22.96
C MET A 175 22.71 5.64 -24.34
N VAL A 176 23.48 6.71 -24.52
CA VAL A 176 24.40 6.90 -25.64
C VAL A 176 25.81 7.05 -25.06
N ILE A 177 26.79 6.42 -25.69
CA ILE A 177 28.20 6.63 -25.36
C ILE A 177 28.82 7.44 -26.48
N ASP A 178 29.06 8.71 -26.21
CA ASP A 178 29.75 9.61 -27.11
C ASP A 178 31.25 9.45 -26.95
N THR A 179 31.94 9.36 -28.08
CA THR A 179 33.38 9.14 -28.16
C THR A 179 34.01 10.16 -29.07
N ARG A 180 35.18 10.69 -28.71
CA ARG A 180 35.95 11.58 -29.56
C ARG A 180 37.38 11.09 -29.65
N SER A 181 37.93 11.11 -30.86
CA SER A 181 39.31 10.72 -31.15
C SER A 181 40.04 11.84 -31.89
N PRO A 182 41.38 11.93 -31.83
CA PRO A 182 42.14 13.10 -32.31
C PRO A 182 42.04 13.37 -33.81
N ASN A 183 41.63 12.37 -34.60
CA ASN A 183 41.66 12.44 -36.07
C ASN A 183 40.36 12.99 -36.68
N ARG A 184 39.38 13.39 -35.87
CA ARG A 184 38.20 14.10 -36.38
C ARG A 184 38.55 15.57 -36.67
N ILE A 185 38.18 16.02 -37.88
CA ILE A 185 38.51 17.35 -38.42
C ILE A 185 37.64 18.44 -37.77
N ASP A 186 36.49 18.07 -37.21
CA ASP A 186 35.61 18.92 -36.42
C ASP A 186 35.59 18.48 -34.94
N ASP A 187 35.14 19.36 -34.05
CA ASP A 187 34.95 19.05 -32.61
C ASP A 187 33.76 18.09 -32.35
N SER A 188 33.35 17.29 -33.35
CA SER A 188 32.21 16.39 -33.25
C SER A 188 32.52 15.13 -32.44
N TYR A 189 31.50 14.61 -31.76
CA TYR A 189 31.53 13.31 -31.09
C TYR A 189 30.93 12.25 -32.02
N PHE A 190 31.47 11.04 -31.94
CA PHE A 190 30.85 9.84 -32.51
C PHE A 190 29.92 9.21 -31.47
N SER A 191 28.63 9.22 -31.76
CA SER A 191 27.58 8.69 -30.88
C SER A 191 27.38 7.19 -31.06
N ASN A 192 27.48 6.46 -29.96
CA ASN A 192 27.19 5.02 -29.90
C ASN A 192 25.89 4.79 -29.11
N PRO A 193 24.71 4.73 -29.76
CA PRO A 193 23.46 4.43 -29.08
C PRO A 193 23.44 2.98 -28.57
N ILE A 194 23.11 2.79 -27.30
CA ILE A 194 23.08 1.47 -26.65
C ILE A 194 21.67 0.92 -26.69
N SER A 195 21.50 -0.29 -27.24
CA SER A 195 20.18 -0.93 -27.40
C SER A 195 19.47 -1.18 -26.08
N GLU A 196 20.22 -1.54 -25.04
CA GLU A 196 19.70 -1.86 -23.73
C GLU A 196 19.41 -0.59 -22.93
N SER A 197 18.16 -0.44 -22.52
CA SER A 197 17.73 0.48 -21.47
C SER A 197 17.97 -0.07 -20.06
N PHE A 198 17.96 0.83 -19.08
CA PHE A 198 18.00 0.49 -17.65
C PHE A 198 16.98 1.33 -16.87
N TYR A 199 16.67 0.91 -15.63
CA TYR A 199 15.70 1.59 -14.78
C TYR A 199 16.39 2.28 -13.60
N MET A 200 15.88 3.46 -13.25
CA MET A 200 16.31 4.23 -12.08
C MET A 200 15.14 4.42 -11.12
N LEU A 201 15.36 4.08 -9.84
CA LEU A 201 14.38 4.14 -8.76
C LEU A 201 14.83 5.11 -7.64
N PHE A 202 13.90 5.43 -6.74
CA PHE A 202 14.22 6.13 -5.49
C PHE A 202 15.14 5.29 -4.59
N ASN A 203 15.93 5.96 -3.74
CA ASN A 203 16.97 5.30 -2.94
C ASN A 203 16.83 5.50 -1.43
N PRO A 204 16.06 4.63 -0.74
CA PRO A 204 15.92 4.72 0.72
C PRO A 204 17.17 4.27 1.48
N TRP A 205 18.23 3.79 0.80
CA TRP A 205 19.53 3.49 1.41
C TRP A 205 20.49 4.69 1.41
N ASN A 206 20.25 5.71 0.58
CA ASN A 206 21.13 6.87 0.45
C ASN A 206 20.69 8.00 1.38
N ARG A 207 21.58 8.47 2.26
CA ARG A 207 21.34 9.53 3.25
C ARG A 207 20.92 10.87 2.65
N ASN A 208 21.32 11.12 1.41
CA ASN A 208 21.08 12.37 0.70
C ASN A 208 19.83 12.30 -0.20
N ASP A 209 19.17 11.14 -0.27
CA ASP A 209 17.88 11.00 -0.95
C ASP A 209 16.75 11.44 -0.02
N SER A 210 15.75 12.15 -0.55
CA SER A 210 14.58 12.61 0.19
C SER A 210 13.72 11.48 0.77
N VAL A 211 13.88 10.23 0.31
CA VAL A 211 13.20 9.05 0.88
C VAL A 211 14.10 8.22 1.79
N TYR A 212 15.23 8.75 2.26
CA TYR A 212 16.18 8.01 3.10
C TYR A 212 15.52 7.44 4.35
N MET A 213 15.64 6.12 4.53
CA MET A 213 15.17 5.41 5.71
C MET A 213 16.35 4.78 6.43
N LYS A 214 16.76 5.39 7.55
CA LYS A 214 17.96 5.00 8.30
C LYS A 214 17.89 3.56 8.81
N ASP A 215 16.75 3.18 9.38
CA ASP A 215 16.59 1.89 10.03
C ASP A 215 16.59 0.74 9.00
N ARG A 216 17.35 -0.32 9.30
CA ARG A 216 17.47 -1.49 8.41
C ARG A 216 16.18 -2.32 8.41
N PHE A 217 15.59 -2.56 9.57
CA PHE A 217 14.38 -3.36 9.71
C PHE A 217 13.19 -2.67 9.04
N TRP A 218 13.12 -1.35 9.12
CA TRP A 218 12.11 -0.57 8.42
C TRP A 218 12.27 -0.67 6.90
N ARG A 219 13.50 -0.63 6.36
CA ARG A 219 13.73 -0.87 4.92
C ARG A 219 13.35 -2.28 4.50
N GLU A 220 13.60 -3.28 5.34
CA GLU A 220 13.16 -4.65 5.08
C GLU A 220 11.64 -4.73 5.01
N GLU A 221 10.90 -4.11 5.94
CA GLU A 221 9.43 -4.17 5.98
C GLU A 221 8.73 -3.25 4.96
N TYR A 222 9.19 -2.01 4.81
CA TYR A 222 8.48 -0.97 4.05
C TYR A 222 8.97 -0.80 2.61
N ILE A 223 9.97 -1.58 2.18
CA ILE A 223 10.43 -1.65 0.78
C ILE A 223 10.53 -3.10 0.30
N LEU A 224 11.25 -3.95 1.04
CA LEU A 224 11.65 -5.29 0.54
C LEU A 224 10.66 -6.41 0.84
N ASN A 225 9.70 -6.18 1.73
CA ASN A 225 8.63 -7.12 2.03
C ASN A 225 7.51 -6.94 0.99
N ASP A 226 7.21 -8.01 0.26
CA ASP A 226 6.20 -8.07 -0.80
C ASP A 226 4.88 -8.67 -0.32
N GLN A 227 4.78 -8.96 0.98
CA GLN A 227 3.58 -9.44 1.62
C GLN A 227 3.16 -8.52 2.77
N GLY A 228 1.86 -8.25 2.84
CA GLY A 228 1.26 -7.39 3.85
C GLY A 228 0.04 -8.02 4.49
N ILE A 229 -0.50 -7.26 5.43
CA ILE A 229 -1.82 -7.46 5.98
C ILE A 229 -2.47 -6.07 5.95
N ILE A 230 -3.78 -6.03 5.71
CA ILE A 230 -4.60 -4.82 5.79
C ILE A 230 -5.73 -5.15 6.76
N TRP A 231 -5.98 -4.26 7.72
CA TRP A 231 -6.94 -4.52 8.77
C TRP A 231 -8.32 -4.04 8.31
N ARG A 232 -9.32 -4.90 8.41
CA ARG A 232 -10.73 -4.62 8.11
C ARG A 232 -11.56 -4.86 9.37
N GLY A 233 -12.89 -4.81 9.26
CA GLY A 233 -13.81 -5.09 10.35
C GLY A 233 -14.05 -3.88 11.24
N THR A 234 -14.16 -4.08 12.55
CA THR A 234 -14.41 -3.03 13.54
C THR A 234 -13.24 -2.91 14.51
N HIS A 235 -13.19 -1.85 15.31
CA HIS A 235 -12.08 -1.56 16.22
C HIS A 235 -11.90 -2.64 17.32
N ASP A 236 -13.00 -3.29 17.71
CA ASP A 236 -13.09 -4.37 18.69
C ASP A 236 -12.91 -5.77 18.06
N GLN A 237 -13.30 -5.95 16.79
CA GLN A 237 -13.18 -7.19 16.03
C GLN A 237 -12.44 -7.00 14.71
N MET A 238 -11.17 -6.64 14.83
CA MET A 238 -10.29 -6.43 13.69
C MET A 238 -10.10 -7.72 12.87
N LYS A 239 -10.37 -7.64 11.57
CA LYS A 239 -10.14 -8.74 10.62
C LYS A 239 -8.81 -8.54 9.88
N PRO A 240 -7.80 -9.40 10.11
CA PRO A 240 -6.58 -9.36 9.30
C PRO A 240 -6.88 -9.84 7.87
N THR A 241 -6.64 -9.01 6.88
CA THR A 241 -6.79 -9.36 5.47
C THR A 241 -5.42 -9.40 4.83
N HIS A 242 -4.93 -10.61 4.55
CA HIS A 242 -3.62 -10.78 3.91
C HIS A 242 -3.64 -10.19 2.50
N TRP A 243 -2.58 -9.45 2.17
CA TRP A 243 -2.46 -8.77 0.89
C TRP A 243 -1.10 -9.05 0.27
N ASN A 244 -1.09 -9.50 -0.97
CA ASN A 244 0.12 -9.68 -1.75
C ASN A 244 0.45 -8.39 -2.51
N PHE A 245 1.49 -7.67 -2.10
CA PHE A 245 1.95 -6.48 -2.83
C PHE A 245 2.68 -6.90 -4.11
N ALA A 246 3.51 -7.95 -4.04
CA ALA A 246 4.16 -8.55 -5.20
C ALA A 246 4.91 -7.54 -6.10
N GLN A 247 5.50 -6.49 -5.52
CA GLN A 247 6.17 -5.41 -6.26
C GLN A 247 7.35 -5.87 -7.14
N PHE A 248 7.83 -7.10 -6.93
CA PHE A 248 8.96 -7.70 -7.66
C PHE A 248 8.53 -8.65 -8.77
N GLU A 249 7.24 -8.93 -8.93
CA GLU A 249 6.73 -9.89 -9.90
C GLU A 249 6.75 -9.35 -11.34
N GLU A 250 6.52 -10.25 -12.30
CA GLU A 250 6.50 -9.94 -13.72
C GLU A 250 5.50 -8.80 -14.06
N ASN A 251 5.94 -7.88 -14.92
CA ASN A 251 5.19 -6.72 -15.41
C ASN A 251 4.79 -5.67 -14.35
N ILE A 252 5.16 -5.83 -13.08
CA ILE A 252 4.73 -4.90 -12.02
C ILE A 252 5.49 -3.58 -12.07
N LEU A 253 6.82 -3.60 -12.20
CA LEU A 253 7.61 -2.37 -12.32
C LEU A 253 7.23 -1.58 -13.57
N GLU A 254 7.07 -2.27 -14.70
CA GLU A 254 6.63 -1.68 -15.95
C GLU A 254 5.22 -1.10 -15.83
N ALA A 255 4.30 -1.79 -15.14
CA ALA A 255 2.96 -1.28 -14.87
C ALA A 255 2.99 0.01 -14.05
N CYS A 256 3.78 0.05 -12.98
CA CYS A 256 3.92 1.21 -12.10
C CYS A 256 4.47 2.43 -12.86
N LEU A 257 5.58 2.24 -13.59
CA LEU A 257 6.20 3.33 -14.36
C LEU A 257 5.31 3.77 -15.54
N TYR A 258 4.63 2.83 -16.19
CA TYR A 258 3.66 3.15 -17.24
C TYR A 258 2.50 4.00 -16.70
N ALA A 259 1.95 3.64 -15.54
CA ALA A 259 0.86 4.39 -14.91
C ALA A 259 1.31 5.82 -14.56
N LEU A 260 2.47 5.98 -13.92
CA LEU A 260 3.06 7.30 -13.60
C LEU A 260 3.33 8.17 -14.83
N ALA A 261 3.60 7.54 -15.98
CA ALA A 261 3.95 8.25 -17.20
C ALA A 261 2.75 8.60 -18.09
N ASN A 262 1.67 7.80 -18.05
CA ASN A 262 0.61 7.86 -19.06
C ASN A 262 -0.78 8.19 -18.48
N ILE A 263 -0.94 8.21 -17.16
CA ILE A 263 -2.20 8.57 -16.50
C ILE A 263 -2.04 9.96 -15.89
N GLY A 264 -3.06 10.81 -16.01
CA GLY A 264 -3.04 12.16 -15.45
C GLY A 264 -1.91 13.04 -15.98
N LYS A 265 -1.46 13.99 -15.15
CA LYS A 265 -0.51 15.05 -15.56
C LYS A 265 0.72 15.13 -14.63
N LEU A 266 1.64 14.17 -14.74
CA LEU A 266 2.96 14.27 -14.11
C LEU A 266 4.05 14.43 -15.18
N LYS A 267 4.69 15.60 -15.21
CA LYS A 267 5.77 15.86 -16.17
C LYS A 267 6.98 14.97 -15.86
N PRO A 268 7.73 14.50 -16.87
CA PRO A 268 8.95 13.71 -16.63
C PRO A 268 9.94 14.37 -15.66
N ALA A 269 10.10 15.70 -15.76
CA ALA A 269 10.97 16.48 -14.87
C ALA A 269 10.54 16.45 -13.40
N ASP A 270 9.23 16.30 -13.11
CA ASP A 270 8.68 16.28 -11.76
C ASP A 270 8.78 14.90 -11.10
N ARG A 271 9.15 13.86 -11.85
CA ARG A 271 9.33 12.49 -11.33
C ARG A 271 10.59 12.32 -10.49
N ASN A 272 11.39 13.37 -10.30
CA ASN A 272 12.48 13.36 -9.33
C ASN A 272 12.04 13.69 -7.89
N ASP A 273 10.84 14.22 -7.71
CA ASP A 273 10.35 14.73 -6.43
C ASP A 273 9.33 13.75 -5.84
N PRO A 274 9.63 13.08 -4.71
CA PRO A 274 8.70 12.13 -4.11
C PRO A 274 7.39 12.79 -3.66
N ILE A 275 7.38 14.08 -3.32
CA ILE A 275 6.16 14.80 -2.91
C ILE A 275 5.18 14.84 -4.09
N LYS A 276 5.65 15.25 -5.26
CA LYS A 276 4.86 15.30 -6.49
C LYS A 276 4.46 13.92 -6.97
N VAL A 277 5.39 12.95 -6.90
CA VAL A 277 5.11 11.56 -7.28
C VAL A 277 4.02 10.96 -6.39
N CYS A 278 4.10 11.11 -5.06
CA CYS A 278 3.09 10.60 -4.13
C CYS A 278 1.74 11.28 -4.30
N ARG A 279 1.71 12.61 -4.49
CA ARG A 279 0.47 13.33 -4.82
C ARG A 279 -0.16 12.85 -6.12
N HIS A 280 0.67 12.48 -7.11
CA HIS A 280 0.20 11.92 -8.36
C HIS A 280 -0.32 10.49 -8.21
N ILE A 281 0.33 9.64 -7.40
CA ILE A 281 -0.13 8.29 -7.09
C ILE A 281 -1.55 8.30 -6.50
N GLY A 282 -1.84 9.22 -5.58
CA GLY A 282 -3.20 9.38 -5.02
C GLY A 282 -4.28 9.62 -6.08
N ALA A 283 -3.94 10.21 -7.23
CA ALA A 283 -4.89 10.45 -8.32
C ALA A 283 -4.99 9.29 -9.32
N ILE A 284 -3.87 8.66 -9.69
CA ILE A 284 -3.85 7.70 -10.82
C ILE A 284 -4.32 6.30 -10.46
N VAL A 285 -4.38 5.97 -9.17
CA VAL A 285 -4.83 4.65 -8.73
C VAL A 285 -6.35 4.54 -8.86
N ASN A 286 -7.12 5.60 -8.61
CA ASN A 286 -8.56 5.63 -8.87
C ASN A 286 -8.89 6.05 -10.30
N SER A 287 -10.06 5.63 -10.78
CA SER A 287 -10.46 5.82 -12.17
C SER A 287 -11.38 7.01 -12.42
N VAL A 288 -11.66 7.85 -11.42
CA VAL A 288 -12.76 8.84 -11.51
C VAL A 288 -12.49 9.91 -12.56
N ASP A 289 -11.28 10.48 -12.55
CA ASP A 289 -10.93 11.59 -13.45
C ASP A 289 -10.20 11.12 -14.70
N ASP A 290 -9.07 10.43 -14.53
CA ASP A 290 -8.09 10.20 -15.59
C ASP A 290 -8.07 8.75 -16.12
N LYS A 291 -9.15 7.99 -15.94
CA LYS A 291 -9.20 6.54 -16.27
C LYS A 291 -8.04 5.76 -15.63
N GLY A 292 -7.74 6.08 -14.37
CA GLY A 292 -6.74 5.40 -13.57
C GLY A 292 -7.00 3.91 -13.35
N ILE A 293 -6.25 3.31 -12.42
CA ILE A 293 -6.04 1.86 -12.39
C ILE A 293 -7.30 1.10 -11.96
N VAL A 294 -8.00 1.55 -10.91
CA VAL A 294 -9.06 0.79 -10.24
C VAL A 294 -10.38 1.56 -10.22
N VAL A 295 -11.46 0.89 -10.62
CA VAL A 295 -12.83 1.42 -10.59
C VAL A 295 -13.48 1.09 -9.23
N GLY A 296 -13.98 2.11 -8.55
CA GLY A 296 -14.62 1.96 -7.24
C GLY A 296 -16.04 1.45 -7.35
N ASN A 297 -16.51 0.65 -6.39
CA ASN A 297 -17.91 0.25 -6.30
C ASN A 297 -18.29 -0.19 -4.87
N TRP A 298 -19.34 0.43 -4.32
CA TRP A 298 -19.90 0.15 -2.99
C TRP A 298 -21.36 -0.35 -3.03
N ASP A 299 -21.94 -0.51 -4.21
CA ASP A 299 -23.38 -0.82 -4.37
C ASP A 299 -23.72 -2.31 -4.19
N GLU A 300 -22.78 -3.12 -3.69
CA GLU A 300 -22.89 -4.58 -3.50
C GLU A 300 -23.19 -5.38 -4.79
N LYS A 301 -23.17 -4.72 -5.96
CA LYS A 301 -23.45 -5.30 -7.28
C LYS A 301 -22.24 -5.19 -8.19
N PHE A 302 -21.48 -6.28 -8.31
CA PHE A 302 -20.16 -6.28 -8.97
C PHE A 302 -20.17 -6.84 -10.41
N TYR A 303 -21.23 -6.60 -11.19
CA TYR A 303 -21.36 -7.13 -12.56
C TYR A 303 -20.22 -6.69 -13.49
N GLY A 304 -19.66 -7.63 -14.25
CA GLY A 304 -18.56 -7.35 -15.19
C GLY A 304 -17.20 -7.08 -14.54
N GLY A 305 -17.08 -7.27 -13.22
CA GLY A 305 -15.85 -7.07 -12.45
C GLY A 305 -15.59 -8.19 -11.45
N THR A 306 -14.56 -7.98 -10.63
CA THR A 306 -14.25 -8.80 -9.47
C THR A 306 -14.75 -8.09 -8.22
N PRO A 307 -15.52 -8.75 -7.32
CA PRO A 307 -15.87 -8.18 -6.03
C PRO A 307 -14.61 -7.73 -5.26
N PRO A 308 -14.61 -6.57 -4.58
CA PRO A 308 -13.45 -6.09 -3.85
C PRO A 308 -12.90 -7.09 -2.81
N THR A 309 -13.78 -7.88 -2.19
CA THR A 309 -13.45 -8.94 -1.24
C THR A 309 -12.73 -10.15 -1.86
N ASP A 310 -12.80 -10.33 -3.19
CA ASP A 310 -12.20 -11.47 -3.90
C ASP A 310 -10.74 -11.19 -4.33
N TRP A 311 -10.22 -9.98 -4.14
CA TRP A 311 -8.80 -9.68 -4.41
C TRP A 311 -7.90 -10.24 -3.31
N HIS A 312 -6.78 -10.83 -3.71
CA HIS A 312 -5.75 -11.34 -2.79
C HIS A 312 -4.51 -10.42 -2.76
N GLY A 313 -4.36 -9.57 -3.77
CA GLY A 313 -3.15 -8.79 -3.99
C GLY A 313 -3.28 -7.80 -5.15
N SER A 314 -2.22 -7.03 -5.33
CA SER A 314 -2.11 -5.96 -6.33
C SER A 314 -1.65 -6.45 -7.70
N ASP A 315 -0.95 -7.58 -7.75
CA ASP A 315 -0.36 -8.16 -8.95
C ASP A 315 -1.40 -8.41 -10.06
N ALA A 316 -2.49 -9.10 -9.75
CA ALA A 316 -3.55 -9.40 -10.71
C ALA A 316 -4.23 -8.13 -11.24
N ILE A 317 -4.32 -7.08 -10.41
CA ILE A 317 -4.88 -5.79 -10.79
C ILE A 317 -3.92 -5.07 -11.74
N LEU A 318 -2.67 -4.87 -11.32
CA LEU A 318 -1.65 -4.13 -12.08
C LEU A 318 -1.29 -4.82 -13.40
N GLN A 319 -1.14 -6.15 -13.42
CA GLN A 319 -0.88 -6.90 -14.64
C GLN A 319 -2.05 -6.82 -15.62
N LYS A 320 -3.29 -6.93 -15.12
CA LYS A 320 -4.49 -6.77 -15.97
C LYS A 320 -4.59 -5.36 -16.53
N TYR A 321 -4.34 -4.35 -15.69
CA TYR A 321 -4.29 -2.96 -16.13
C TYR A 321 -3.21 -2.77 -17.20
N TYR A 322 -1.98 -3.22 -16.94
CA TYR A 322 -0.87 -3.04 -17.87
C TYR A 322 -1.05 -3.76 -19.20
N ARG A 323 -1.68 -4.96 -19.19
CA ARG A 323 -1.99 -5.69 -20.42
C ARG A 323 -3.10 -5.03 -21.24
N THR A 324 -4.13 -4.50 -20.58
CA THR A 324 -5.35 -4.02 -21.26
C THR A 324 -5.38 -2.51 -21.48
N LYS A 325 -4.55 -1.76 -20.76
CA LYS A 325 -4.54 -0.30 -20.66
C LYS A 325 -5.91 0.29 -20.28
N LYS A 326 -6.70 -0.47 -19.52
CA LYS A 326 -8.07 -0.13 -19.10
C LYS A 326 -8.21 -0.34 -17.60
N SER A 327 -9.00 0.52 -16.96
CA SER A 327 -9.32 0.44 -15.53
C SER A 327 -9.91 -0.91 -15.14
N VAL A 328 -9.53 -1.41 -13.96
CA VAL A 328 -9.89 -2.72 -13.43
C VAL A 328 -11.04 -2.60 -12.45
N LYS A 329 -12.10 -3.37 -12.70
CA LYS A 329 -13.31 -3.44 -11.86
C LYS A 329 -13.22 -4.61 -10.87
N TYR A 330 -13.47 -4.48 -9.57
CA TYR A 330 -13.76 -3.27 -8.79
C TYR A 330 -12.88 -3.20 -7.54
N GLY A 331 -12.75 -2.01 -6.94
CA GLY A 331 -12.03 -1.79 -5.68
C GLY A 331 -12.83 -1.02 -4.64
N GLN A 332 -12.33 -1.07 -3.41
CA GLN A 332 -12.75 -0.35 -2.22
C GLN A 332 -11.48 0.11 -1.47
N CYS A 333 -11.57 0.86 -0.36
CA CYS A 333 -10.40 1.56 0.23
C CYS A 333 -9.17 0.67 0.44
N TRP A 334 -9.32 -0.54 0.99
CA TRP A 334 -8.19 -1.45 1.19
C TRP A 334 -7.58 -1.97 -0.11
N VAL A 335 -8.35 -2.06 -1.20
CA VAL A 335 -7.86 -2.41 -2.54
C VAL A 335 -7.06 -1.25 -3.12
N TYR A 336 -7.58 -0.02 -2.99
CA TYR A 336 -6.87 1.20 -3.38
C TYR A 336 -5.54 1.31 -2.64
N SER A 337 -5.56 1.11 -1.33
CA SER A 337 -4.37 1.19 -0.50
C SER A 337 -3.37 0.07 -0.81
N GLY A 338 -3.83 -1.17 -1.00
CA GLY A 338 -2.99 -2.27 -1.43
C GLY A 338 -2.21 -1.98 -2.72
N VAL A 339 -2.89 -1.44 -3.73
CA VAL A 339 -2.28 -1.04 -5.02
C VAL A 339 -1.34 0.15 -4.85
N THR A 340 -1.72 1.15 -4.05
CA THR A 340 -0.91 2.34 -3.75
C THR A 340 0.42 1.96 -3.09
N CYS A 341 0.37 1.17 -2.01
CA CYS A 341 1.55 0.62 -1.34
C CYS A 341 2.47 -0.12 -2.31
N THR A 342 1.89 -0.92 -3.20
CA THR A 342 2.64 -1.67 -4.22
C THR A 342 3.41 -0.74 -5.15
N ILE A 343 2.76 0.30 -5.68
CA ILE A 343 3.40 1.26 -6.58
C ILE A 343 4.54 1.99 -5.85
N CYS A 344 4.29 2.50 -4.63
CA CYS A 344 5.30 3.18 -3.82
C CYS A 344 6.52 2.29 -3.55
N ARG A 345 6.31 1.07 -3.04
CA ARG A 345 7.41 0.11 -2.76
C ARG A 345 8.16 -0.26 -4.04
N CYS A 346 7.43 -0.49 -5.14
CA CYS A 346 8.00 -0.86 -6.43
C CYS A 346 8.96 0.20 -6.98
N ILE A 347 8.63 1.49 -6.83
CA ILE A 347 9.48 2.60 -7.30
C ILE A 347 10.51 3.07 -6.27
N GLY A 348 10.53 2.48 -5.07
CA GLY A 348 11.52 2.73 -4.02
C GLY A 348 11.14 3.77 -2.96
N ILE A 349 9.87 4.13 -2.84
CA ILE A 349 9.36 4.99 -1.76
C ILE A 349 8.89 4.08 -0.61
N PRO A 350 9.45 4.21 0.61
CA PRO A 350 9.02 3.38 1.72
C PRO A 350 7.56 3.66 2.07
N CYS A 351 6.76 2.61 2.15
CA CYS A 351 5.31 2.74 2.28
C CYS A 351 4.71 1.66 3.17
N ARG A 352 3.69 2.03 3.96
CA ARG A 352 2.87 1.11 4.76
C ARG A 352 1.39 1.45 4.64
N VAL A 353 0.56 0.41 4.65
CA VAL A 353 -0.90 0.55 4.74
C VAL A 353 -1.29 0.83 6.19
N VAL A 354 -2.21 1.77 6.38
CA VAL A 354 -2.78 2.17 7.66
C VAL A 354 -4.29 1.97 7.60
N THR A 355 -4.87 1.50 8.70
CA THR A 355 -6.32 1.38 8.88
C THR A 355 -6.75 2.27 10.03
N ASN A 356 -7.68 3.19 9.76
CA ASN A 356 -8.35 4.02 10.75
C ASN A 356 -9.75 3.48 11.03
N TYR A 357 -10.08 3.20 12.28
CA TYR A 357 -11.41 2.78 12.69
C TYR A 357 -12.25 3.97 13.14
N MET A 358 -13.54 3.95 12.79
CA MET A 358 -14.45 5.11 12.94
C MET A 358 -13.91 6.35 12.20
N SER A 359 -13.62 6.19 10.91
CA SER A 359 -13.07 7.26 10.07
C SER A 359 -14.17 8.20 9.63
N ALA A 360 -14.09 9.47 10.01
CA ALA A 360 -15.05 10.46 9.54
C ALA A 360 -14.81 10.77 8.06
N HIS A 361 -15.88 10.92 7.30
CA HIS A 361 -15.87 11.49 5.96
C HIS A 361 -16.69 12.79 5.99
N ASP A 362 -16.01 13.87 6.36
CA ASP A 362 -16.55 15.23 6.46
C ASP A 362 -16.58 15.88 5.07
N THR A 363 -17.79 16.08 4.55
CA THR A 363 -18.03 16.65 3.22
C THR A 363 -18.04 18.17 3.20
N ASN A 364 -18.03 18.82 4.38
CA ASN A 364 -18.21 20.27 4.51
C ASN A 364 -17.03 20.99 5.19
N THR A 365 -15.95 20.27 5.55
CA THR A 365 -14.75 20.81 6.21
C THR A 365 -15.06 21.54 7.53
N SER A 366 -16.12 21.10 8.22
CA SER A 366 -16.53 21.64 9.51
C SER A 366 -15.67 21.12 10.67
N LEU A 367 -14.91 20.04 10.46
CA LEU A 367 -14.24 19.24 11.49
C LEU A 367 -15.24 18.66 12.52
N THR A 368 -16.52 18.66 12.18
CA THR A 368 -17.61 18.04 12.94
C THR A 368 -18.39 17.14 11.99
N VAL A 369 -18.85 16.01 12.49
CA VAL A 369 -19.80 15.14 11.79
C VAL A 369 -21.18 15.41 12.38
N ASP A 370 -21.99 16.17 11.65
CA ASP A 370 -23.32 16.60 12.11
C ASP A 370 -24.40 15.59 11.67
N ARG A 371 -25.03 14.93 12.64
CA ARG A 371 -26.09 13.94 12.40
C ARG A 371 -27.46 14.42 12.87
N PHE A 372 -28.41 14.47 11.95
CA PHE A 372 -29.78 14.91 12.13
C PHE A 372 -30.75 13.73 12.19
N PHE A 373 -31.59 13.70 13.22
CA PHE A 373 -32.60 12.68 13.48
C PHE A 373 -33.97 13.30 13.70
N ASP A 374 -35.03 12.57 13.35
CA ASP A 374 -36.39 12.94 13.68
C ASP A 374 -36.81 12.50 15.11
N GLU A 375 -38.07 12.72 15.47
CA GLU A 375 -38.60 12.38 16.81
C GLU A 375 -38.68 10.86 17.07
N ASN A 376 -38.60 10.02 16.04
CA ASN A 376 -38.59 8.56 16.16
C ASN A 376 -37.17 7.97 16.23
N GLY A 377 -36.15 8.80 15.98
CA GLY A 377 -34.75 8.38 15.91
C GLY A 377 -34.32 7.89 14.54
N ASP A 378 -35.13 8.16 13.51
CA ASP A 378 -34.78 7.87 12.13
C ASP A 378 -33.86 8.97 11.57
N PRO A 379 -32.76 8.60 10.90
CA PRO A 379 -31.84 9.57 10.30
C PRO A 379 -32.52 10.31 9.14
N ILE A 380 -32.33 11.63 9.07
CA ILE A 380 -32.88 12.45 8.01
C ILE A 380 -31.89 12.50 6.84
N GLU A 381 -32.07 11.60 5.88
CA GLU A 381 -31.18 11.37 4.73
C GLU A 381 -30.83 12.66 3.97
N LYS A 382 -31.79 13.58 3.80
CA LYS A 382 -31.56 14.87 3.10
C LYS A 382 -30.61 15.83 3.83
N LEU A 383 -30.42 15.67 5.14
CA LEU A 383 -29.56 16.53 5.97
C LEU A 383 -28.22 15.84 6.30
N ASN A 384 -28.21 14.51 6.41
CA ASN A 384 -27.03 13.71 6.75
C ASN A 384 -26.19 13.40 5.50
N LYS A 385 -25.30 14.30 5.13
CA LYS A 385 -24.35 14.09 4.02
C LYS A 385 -23.03 13.48 4.45
N ASP A 386 -22.60 13.75 5.68
CA ASP A 386 -21.38 13.17 6.23
C ASP A 386 -21.60 11.69 6.59
N SER A 387 -20.53 10.90 6.54
CA SER A 387 -20.57 9.48 6.90
C SER A 387 -19.42 9.14 7.84
N ILE A 388 -19.60 8.13 8.69
CA ILE A 388 -18.52 7.52 9.45
C ILE A 388 -18.33 6.13 8.91
N TRP A 389 -17.11 5.84 8.45
CA TRP A 389 -16.72 4.55 7.95
C TRP A 389 -16.23 3.70 9.11
N ASN A 390 -16.74 2.47 9.22
CA ASN A 390 -16.36 1.52 10.28
C ASN A 390 -14.85 1.35 10.31
N PHE A 391 -14.25 1.27 9.12
CA PHE A 391 -12.83 1.48 8.90
C PHE A 391 -12.59 2.14 7.55
N HIS A 392 -11.49 2.87 7.46
CA HIS A 392 -10.93 3.37 6.22
C HIS A 392 -9.46 2.97 6.12
N SER A 393 -8.95 2.79 4.91
CA SER A 393 -7.55 2.38 4.68
C SER A 393 -6.88 3.28 3.67
N TRP A 394 -5.72 3.80 4.07
CA TRP A 394 -4.85 4.67 3.29
C TRP A 394 -3.40 4.25 3.45
N ASP A 395 -2.48 5.02 2.88
CA ASP A 395 -1.06 4.73 2.89
C ASP A 395 -0.27 5.83 3.60
N GLU A 396 0.76 5.45 4.34
CA GLU A 396 1.80 6.37 4.78
C GLU A 396 3.08 6.14 3.99
N VAL A 397 3.64 7.22 3.44
CA VAL A 397 4.90 7.24 2.69
C VAL A 397 5.96 8.02 3.45
N TRP A 398 7.20 7.51 3.45
CA TRP A 398 8.32 8.12 4.15
C TRP A 398 9.12 9.06 3.26
N MET A 399 9.16 10.35 3.60
CA MET A 399 9.96 11.34 2.89
C MET A 399 10.24 12.61 3.72
N THR A 400 11.23 13.39 3.29
CA THR A 400 11.43 14.77 3.76
C THR A 400 10.37 15.73 3.17
N ARG A 401 10.02 16.79 3.91
CA ARG A 401 9.05 17.83 3.56
C ARG A 401 9.65 19.24 3.58
N PRO A 402 10.66 19.52 2.73
CA PRO A 402 11.29 20.85 2.66
C PRO A 402 10.33 21.96 2.24
N ASP A 403 9.17 21.62 1.67
CA ASP A 403 8.09 22.52 1.32
C ASP A 403 7.29 23.03 2.55
N LEU A 404 7.32 22.30 3.67
CA LEU A 404 6.54 22.63 4.87
C LEU A 404 7.31 23.41 5.94
N SER A 405 8.62 23.22 6.01
CA SER A 405 9.50 24.01 6.86
C SER A 405 10.96 23.88 6.45
N ALA A 406 11.74 24.92 6.77
CA ALA A 406 13.20 24.86 6.67
C ALA A 406 13.83 23.97 7.75
N SER A 407 13.12 23.72 8.85
CA SER A 407 13.45 22.66 9.81
C SER A 407 12.91 21.32 9.31
N SER A 408 13.52 20.20 9.69
CA SER A 408 13.01 18.84 9.41
C SER A 408 11.79 18.45 10.26
N ALA A 409 10.98 19.41 10.71
CA ALA A 409 9.92 19.20 11.69
C ALA A 409 8.74 18.37 11.17
N TYR A 410 8.54 18.31 9.85
CA TYR A 410 7.43 17.56 9.23
C TYR A 410 7.94 16.43 8.32
N ASP A 411 9.22 16.11 8.41
CA ASP A 411 9.83 14.97 7.73
C ASP A 411 9.32 13.66 8.36
N GLY A 412 9.33 12.57 7.58
CA GLY A 412 8.95 11.25 8.05
C GLY A 412 7.69 10.73 7.37
N TRP A 413 6.73 10.21 8.14
CA TRP A 413 5.50 9.63 7.60
C TRP A 413 4.53 10.72 7.12
N ASN A 414 4.08 10.55 5.87
CA ASN A 414 3.09 11.39 5.23
C ASN A 414 1.96 10.53 4.69
N LEU A 415 0.71 10.86 5.02
CA LEU A 415 -0.48 10.18 4.52
C LEU A 415 -0.71 10.51 3.04
N ILE A 416 -0.98 9.51 2.23
CA ILE A 416 -1.62 9.64 0.92
C ILE A 416 -2.83 8.71 0.86
N ASP A 417 -3.91 9.17 0.23
CA ASP A 417 -5.08 8.32 -0.01
C ASP A 417 -5.50 8.41 -1.48
N ALA A 418 -5.68 7.22 -2.06
CA ALA A 418 -6.10 7.01 -3.43
C ALA A 418 -7.61 6.74 -3.55
N THR A 419 -8.31 6.56 -2.42
CA THR A 419 -9.75 6.37 -2.40
C THR A 419 -10.43 7.67 -2.81
N PRO A 420 -11.31 7.67 -3.84
CA PRO A 420 -11.96 8.89 -4.28
C PRO A 420 -13.04 9.30 -3.26
N GLN A 421 -12.69 10.24 -2.38
CA GLN A 421 -13.55 10.81 -1.35
C GLN A 421 -13.87 12.27 -1.67
N GLU A 422 -12.92 13.18 -1.40
CA GLU A 422 -13.05 14.61 -1.71
C GLU A 422 -12.06 15.05 -2.79
N PRO A 423 -12.44 15.97 -3.69
CA PRO A 423 -11.54 16.49 -4.71
C PRO A 423 -10.55 17.52 -4.13
N SER A 424 -9.27 17.37 -4.47
CA SER A 424 -8.19 18.31 -4.18
C SER A 424 -7.54 18.80 -5.49
N ASP A 425 -7.56 20.12 -5.71
CA ASP A 425 -7.22 20.77 -6.99
C ASP A 425 -8.06 20.24 -8.19
N ASN A 426 -9.36 19.98 -7.96
CA ASN A 426 -10.30 19.40 -8.92
C ASN A 426 -9.96 17.96 -9.37
N LEU A 427 -9.18 17.22 -8.59
CA LEU A 427 -8.89 15.80 -8.81
C LEU A 427 -9.16 15.01 -7.54
N TYR A 428 -9.69 13.79 -7.66
CA TYR A 428 -9.87 12.89 -6.52
C TYR A 428 -8.51 12.32 -6.08
N ARG A 429 -7.92 12.97 -5.08
CA ARG A 429 -6.61 12.63 -4.49
C ARG A 429 -6.47 13.28 -3.13
N VAL A 430 -5.75 12.64 -2.21
CA VAL A 430 -5.42 13.21 -0.90
C VAL A 430 -3.93 13.03 -0.62
N GLY A 431 -3.29 14.08 -0.09
CA GLY A 431 -1.91 14.07 0.38
C GLY A 431 -0.86 14.46 -0.67
N PRO A 432 0.44 14.37 -0.33
CA PRO A 432 0.99 13.87 0.94
C PRO A 432 0.78 14.83 2.13
N THR A 433 0.18 14.33 3.21
CA THR A 433 -0.14 15.10 4.41
C THR A 433 0.76 14.65 5.57
N SER A 434 1.54 15.55 6.16
CA SER A 434 2.44 15.18 7.26
C SER A 434 1.63 14.73 8.49
N VAL A 435 1.91 13.52 8.98
CA VAL A 435 1.24 12.96 10.17
C VAL A 435 1.54 13.83 11.40
N GLU A 436 2.75 14.37 11.50
CA GLU A 436 3.15 15.30 12.56
C GLU A 436 2.31 16.60 12.52
N ALA A 437 2.04 17.14 11.33
CA ALA A 437 1.21 18.34 11.18
C ALA A 437 -0.24 18.08 11.65
N ILE A 438 -0.79 16.89 11.37
CA ILE A 438 -2.12 16.49 11.82
C ILE A 438 -2.18 16.39 13.34
N LYS A 439 -1.18 15.76 13.98
CA LYS A 439 -1.11 15.64 15.44
C LYS A 439 -1.22 16.97 16.18
N TYR A 440 -0.61 18.02 15.65
CA TYR A 440 -0.61 19.36 16.27
C TYR A 440 -1.65 20.32 15.68
N GLY A 441 -2.63 19.82 14.92
CA GLY A 441 -3.72 20.63 14.36
C GLY A 441 -3.25 21.70 13.39
N GLU A 442 -2.16 21.46 12.64
CA GLU A 442 -1.62 22.36 11.62
C GLU A 442 -2.26 22.14 10.24
N VAL A 443 -3.59 22.13 10.23
CA VAL A 443 -4.45 21.72 9.11
C VAL A 443 -4.28 22.56 7.83
N ALA A 444 -3.73 23.77 7.93
CA ALA A 444 -3.46 24.63 6.78
C ALA A 444 -2.18 24.26 6.01
N LYS A 445 -1.35 23.35 6.54
CA LYS A 445 -0.16 22.87 5.84
C LYS A 445 -0.54 21.97 4.68
N ALA A 446 0.19 22.14 3.57
CA ALA A 446 -0.05 21.31 2.41
C ALA A 446 0.28 19.82 2.72
N TYR A 447 -0.48 18.84 2.26
CA TYR A 447 -1.70 18.96 1.48
C TYR A 447 -2.90 18.48 2.31
N ASP A 448 -4.10 18.96 1.99
CA ASP A 448 -5.38 18.34 2.41
C ASP A 448 -5.56 18.18 3.93
N GLY A 449 -4.86 18.98 4.73
CA GLY A 449 -4.78 18.81 6.19
C GLY A 449 -6.12 18.95 6.92
N PHE A 450 -7.05 19.77 6.42
CA PHE A 450 -8.40 19.87 6.99
C PHE A 450 -9.18 18.57 6.87
N PHE A 451 -9.19 17.97 5.68
CA PHE A 451 -9.89 16.72 5.42
C PHE A 451 -9.30 15.60 6.28
N VAL A 452 -7.98 15.40 6.21
CA VAL A 452 -7.28 14.36 6.96
C VAL A 452 -7.44 14.54 8.47
N TYR A 453 -7.43 15.77 8.98
CA TYR A 453 -7.65 16.01 10.41
C TYR A 453 -9.07 15.62 10.84
N ALA A 454 -10.08 15.93 10.02
CA ALA A 454 -11.45 15.52 10.29
C ALA A 454 -11.58 13.99 10.38
N GLU A 455 -10.93 13.25 9.46
CA GLU A 455 -10.99 11.77 9.43
C GLU A 455 -10.61 11.11 10.76
N VAL A 456 -9.73 11.73 11.55
CA VAL A 456 -9.18 11.17 12.80
C VAL A 456 -9.57 11.92 14.08
N ASN A 457 -10.03 13.17 13.99
CA ASN A 457 -10.31 14.05 15.14
C ASN A 457 -11.68 14.74 15.11
N ALA A 458 -12.55 14.49 14.12
CA ALA A 458 -13.83 15.18 14.08
C ALA A 458 -14.69 14.88 15.33
N ASP A 459 -15.37 15.89 15.85
CA ASP A 459 -16.38 15.69 16.89
C ASP A 459 -17.70 15.28 16.24
N GLU A 460 -18.35 14.25 16.79
CA GLU A 460 -19.67 13.83 16.33
C GLU A 460 -20.77 14.57 17.10
N VAL A 461 -21.67 15.22 16.36
CA VAL A 461 -22.68 16.11 16.92
C VAL A 461 -24.07 15.66 16.50
N TYR A 462 -24.95 15.41 17.46
CA TYR A 462 -26.28 14.86 17.24
C TYR A 462 -27.36 15.92 17.41
N TRP A 463 -28.20 16.07 16.39
CA TRP A 463 -29.25 17.08 16.31
C TRP A 463 -30.63 16.44 16.17
N LEU A 464 -31.57 16.88 17.00
CA LEU A 464 -32.98 16.59 16.82
C LEU A 464 -33.59 17.65 15.91
N TYR A 465 -34.13 17.18 14.80
CA TYR A 465 -34.83 17.99 13.80
C TYR A 465 -36.32 17.62 13.82
N ARG A 466 -37.17 18.59 14.18
CA ARG A 466 -38.62 18.38 14.25
C ARG A 466 -39.35 18.93 13.02
N ASP A 467 -39.10 20.18 12.67
CA ASP A 467 -39.75 20.93 11.57
C ASP A 467 -38.84 22.11 11.17
N ASP A 468 -38.93 22.57 9.92
CA ASP A 468 -38.23 23.76 9.38
C ASP A 468 -38.51 25.03 10.21
N LYS A 469 -39.65 25.08 10.92
CA LYS A 469 -40.06 26.22 11.76
C LYS A 469 -39.60 26.13 13.22
N LYS A 470 -39.04 25.00 13.65
CA LYS A 470 -38.55 24.79 15.01
C LYS A 470 -37.02 24.86 15.03
N PRO A 471 -36.41 25.42 16.10
CA PRO A 471 -34.96 25.43 16.20
C PRO A 471 -34.41 23.99 16.28
N LEU A 472 -33.27 23.76 15.64
CA LEU A 472 -32.46 22.55 15.81
C LEU A 472 -32.10 22.40 17.29
N LYS A 473 -32.37 21.23 17.87
CA LYS A 473 -32.03 20.93 19.26
C LYS A 473 -30.82 20.01 19.31
N LEU A 474 -29.74 20.46 19.94
CA LEU A 474 -28.59 19.61 20.22
C LEU A 474 -29.00 18.50 21.21
N ILE A 475 -28.76 17.26 20.84
CA ILE A 475 -29.03 16.07 21.67
C ILE A 475 -27.79 15.74 22.50
N THR A 476 -26.67 15.51 21.82
CA THR A 476 -25.41 15.12 22.46
C THR A 476 -24.23 15.41 21.53
N GLN A 477 -23.03 15.36 22.09
CA GLN A 477 -21.76 15.47 21.40
C GLN A 477 -20.85 14.36 21.88
N LEU A 478 -20.21 13.66 20.95
CA LEU A 478 -19.21 12.64 21.22
C LEU A 478 -17.88 13.12 20.66
N THR A 479 -16.91 13.30 21.55
CA THR A 479 -15.59 13.86 21.20
C THR A 479 -14.47 12.83 21.16
N GLU A 480 -14.84 11.56 21.31
CA GLU A 480 -13.91 10.43 21.41
C GLU A 480 -14.34 9.29 20.46
N SER A 481 -15.35 9.52 19.59
CA SER A 481 -15.96 8.50 18.74
C SER A 481 -15.31 8.36 17.37
N ILE A 482 -14.52 9.35 16.92
CA ILE A 482 -13.82 9.35 15.63
C ILE A 482 -12.36 8.97 15.80
N GLY A 483 -11.82 8.22 14.85
CA GLY A 483 -10.42 7.82 14.84
C GLY A 483 -10.01 7.05 16.08
N VAL A 484 -10.90 6.18 16.58
CA VAL A 484 -10.75 5.52 17.89
C VAL A 484 -9.52 4.63 17.96
N LYS A 485 -9.07 4.14 16.80
CA LYS A 485 -7.93 3.25 16.68
C LYS A 485 -7.34 3.31 15.28
N ILE A 486 -6.04 3.60 15.18
CA ILE A 486 -5.30 3.67 13.92
C ILE A 486 -4.19 2.64 13.99
N VAL A 487 -4.17 1.69 13.04
CA VAL A 487 -3.27 0.54 13.09
C VAL A 487 -2.52 0.30 11.80
N THR A 488 -1.38 -0.36 11.92
CA THR A 488 -0.60 -0.86 10.78
C THR A 488 0.06 -2.20 11.13
N LYS A 489 0.62 -2.88 10.12
CA LYS A 489 1.37 -4.12 10.34
C LYS A 489 2.65 -3.86 11.13
N SER A 490 2.94 -4.73 12.09
CA SER A 490 4.22 -4.75 12.80
C SER A 490 5.41 -5.14 11.92
N LEU A 491 6.58 -4.60 12.25
CA LEU A 491 7.86 -5.02 11.66
C LEU A 491 8.05 -6.53 11.82
N HIS A 492 8.27 -7.25 10.71
CA HIS A 492 8.63 -8.68 10.65
C HIS A 492 7.67 -9.67 11.32
N LYS A 493 6.58 -9.21 11.93
CA LYS A 493 5.55 -10.07 12.55
C LYS A 493 4.19 -9.83 11.88
N ASN A 494 3.34 -10.84 11.92
CA ASN A 494 1.93 -10.75 11.48
C ASN A 494 1.04 -10.21 12.60
N GLN A 495 1.50 -9.19 13.31
CA GLN A 495 0.78 -8.56 14.40
C GLN A 495 0.40 -7.13 14.02
N THR A 496 -0.56 -6.58 14.73
CA THR A 496 -0.95 -5.18 14.62
C THR A 496 -0.08 -4.31 15.52
N ILE A 497 0.20 -3.08 15.10
CA ILE A 497 0.74 -2.00 15.94
C ILE A 497 -0.27 -0.87 15.91
N ASP A 498 -0.61 -0.38 17.10
CA ASP A 498 -1.40 0.82 17.29
C ASP A 498 -0.51 2.05 17.12
N ILE A 499 -0.88 2.94 16.20
CA ILE A 499 -0.18 4.18 15.87
C ILE A 499 -1.09 5.41 16.08
N THR A 500 -2.18 5.27 16.84
CA THR A 500 -3.15 6.34 17.09
C THR A 500 -2.48 7.60 17.67
N GLU A 501 -1.52 7.41 18.57
CA GLU A 501 -0.76 8.51 19.20
C GLU A 501 0.15 9.28 18.22
N ASN A 502 0.38 8.75 17.02
CA ASN A 502 1.10 9.48 15.97
C ASN A 502 0.20 10.53 15.29
N TYR A 503 -1.11 10.27 15.22
CA TYR A 503 -2.08 11.14 14.54
C TYR A 503 -2.77 12.13 15.46
N LYS A 504 -2.93 11.77 16.74
CA LYS A 504 -3.60 12.63 17.71
C LYS A 504 -3.05 12.46 19.12
N HIS A 505 -3.28 13.48 19.94
CA HIS A 505 -3.01 13.43 21.36
C HIS A 505 -4.04 12.52 22.05
N LYS A 506 -3.70 12.02 23.25
CA LYS A 506 -4.58 11.16 24.04
C LYS A 506 -5.93 11.86 24.29
N GLU A 507 -7.02 11.12 24.09
CA GLU A 507 -8.38 11.60 24.35
C GLU A 507 -8.55 12.15 25.76
N SER A 508 -9.43 13.15 25.89
CA SER A 508 -9.68 13.87 27.14
C SER A 508 -8.46 14.63 27.72
N SER A 509 -7.35 14.73 26.99
CA SER A 509 -6.19 15.52 27.42
C SER A 509 -6.30 16.99 27.02
N LYS A 510 -5.59 17.86 27.75
CA LYS A 510 -5.54 19.29 27.42
C LYS A 510 -4.97 19.54 26.03
N ALA A 511 -3.92 18.80 25.65
CA ALA A 511 -3.25 18.94 24.36
C ALA A 511 -4.15 18.57 23.19
N GLU A 512 -4.95 17.52 23.34
CA GLU A 512 -5.94 17.09 22.36
C GLU A 512 -7.00 18.18 22.13
N ARG A 513 -7.64 18.68 23.20
CA ARG A 513 -8.61 19.78 23.11
C ARG A 513 -8.01 21.07 22.54
N GLU A 514 -6.78 21.41 22.91
CA GLU A 514 -6.07 22.58 22.36
C GLU A 514 -5.81 22.44 20.86
N SER A 515 -5.44 21.24 20.39
CA SER A 515 -5.28 20.93 18.96
C SER A 515 -6.61 21.09 18.21
N MET A 516 -7.71 20.54 18.74
CA MET A 516 -9.04 20.67 18.14
C MET A 516 -9.49 22.14 18.05
N ILE A 517 -9.36 22.90 19.14
CA ILE A 517 -9.69 24.34 19.14
C ILE A 517 -8.83 25.12 18.14
N LYS A 518 -7.53 24.79 18.03
CA LYS A 518 -6.63 25.40 17.05
C LYS A 518 -7.10 25.12 15.62
N ALA A 519 -7.43 23.88 15.29
CA ALA A 519 -7.94 23.49 13.98
C ALA A 519 -9.30 24.15 13.67
N LEU A 520 -10.24 24.11 14.61
CA LEU A 520 -11.56 24.74 14.47
C LEU A 520 -11.48 26.25 14.20
N LYS A 521 -10.57 26.97 14.86
CA LYS A 521 -10.33 28.41 14.62
C LYS A 521 -9.89 28.72 13.18
N MET A 522 -9.33 27.74 12.47
CA MET A 522 -8.95 27.89 11.07
C MET A 522 -10.12 27.60 10.11
N THR A 523 -11.21 26.98 10.59
CA THR A 523 -12.43 26.75 9.80
C THR A 523 -13.28 28.02 9.74
N LYS A 524 -14.12 28.13 8.70
CA LYS A 524 -15.14 29.19 8.58
C LYS A 524 -16.54 28.73 9.02
N SER A 525 -16.65 27.58 9.69
CA SER A 525 -17.93 26.96 10.03
C SER A 525 -18.63 27.68 11.19
N ASN A 526 -19.89 28.06 10.99
CA ASN A 526 -20.75 28.66 12.02
C ASN A 526 -21.15 27.68 13.12
N PHE A 527 -21.00 26.36 12.90
CA PHE A 527 -21.40 25.31 13.85
C PHE A 527 -20.39 25.10 14.98
N SER A 528 -19.16 25.60 14.84
CA SER A 528 -18.10 25.58 15.86
C SER A 528 -18.43 26.35 17.16
N ARG A 529 -19.61 27.01 17.24
CA ARG A 529 -20.06 27.84 18.37
C ARG A 529 -21.01 27.15 19.36
N TYR A 530 -21.42 25.91 19.13
CA TYR A 530 -22.44 25.24 19.96
C TYR A 530 -21.89 24.39 21.14
N TYR A 531 -20.60 24.51 21.46
CA TYR A 531 -19.87 23.70 22.46
C TYR A 531 -20.29 23.84 23.94
N LEU A 532 -21.43 24.46 24.26
CA LEU A 532 -21.83 24.71 25.65
C LEU A 532 -23.32 24.44 25.83
N ASN A 533 -23.66 23.21 26.19
CA ASN A 533 -24.90 22.91 26.93
C ASN A 533 -24.61 21.87 28.02
N GLU A 534 -25.24 22.08 29.18
CA GLU A 534 -25.08 21.24 30.37
C GLU A 534 -25.66 19.84 30.16
N LYS A 535 -24.95 18.83 30.67
CA LYS A 535 -25.39 17.43 30.69
C LYS A 535 -26.57 17.29 31.66
N PHE A 536 -27.70 16.77 31.19
CA PHE A 536 -28.74 16.23 32.08
C PHE A 536 -28.26 14.87 32.60
N GLU A 537 -28.00 14.76 33.91
CA GLU A 537 -27.37 13.57 34.51
C GLU A 537 -28.33 12.65 35.31
N ASP A 538 -29.63 12.95 35.32
CA ASP A 538 -30.60 12.28 36.18
C ASP A 538 -30.88 10.81 35.78
N VAL A 539 -30.74 10.47 34.50
CA VAL A 539 -30.87 9.10 33.97
C VAL A 539 -29.65 8.78 33.12
N ARG A 540 -28.97 7.66 33.42
CA ARG A 540 -27.84 7.14 32.66
C ARG A 540 -28.29 6.02 31.71
N PHE A 541 -27.86 6.11 30.45
CA PHE A 541 -28.07 5.11 29.42
C PHE A 541 -26.74 4.47 29.04
N GLU A 542 -26.68 3.14 28.94
CA GLU A 542 -25.49 2.40 28.53
C GLU A 542 -25.87 1.19 27.69
N LEU A 543 -25.19 0.97 26.55
CA LEU A 543 -25.31 -0.26 25.80
C LEU A 543 -24.53 -1.36 26.54
N VAL A 544 -25.16 -2.50 26.76
CA VAL A 544 -24.46 -3.68 27.28
C VAL A 544 -23.56 -4.21 26.16
N PRO A 545 -22.28 -4.52 26.44
CA PRO A 545 -21.35 -5.03 25.42
C PRO A 545 -21.92 -6.18 24.62
N LEU A 546 -21.76 -6.10 23.30
CA LEU A 546 -22.26 -7.10 22.36
C LEU A 546 -21.37 -8.34 22.39
N GLU A 547 -22.00 -9.52 22.41
CA GLU A 547 -21.27 -10.79 22.34
C GLU A 547 -20.72 -11.01 20.93
N ASN A 548 -19.51 -11.55 20.81
CA ASN A 548 -18.97 -11.95 19.50
C ASN A 548 -19.70 -13.21 18.99
N ARG A 549 -20.48 -13.08 17.92
CA ARG A 549 -21.26 -14.17 17.32
C ARG A 549 -20.81 -14.50 15.90
N LEU A 550 -20.89 -15.78 15.55
CA LEU A 550 -20.65 -16.24 14.19
C LEU A 550 -21.84 -15.92 13.28
N ILE A 551 -21.58 -15.67 12.00
CA ILE A 551 -22.64 -15.56 10.99
C ILE A 551 -23.51 -16.82 10.99
N GLY A 552 -24.83 -16.65 11.01
CA GLY A 552 -25.77 -17.77 11.17
C GLY A 552 -26.38 -17.88 12.58
N GLU A 553 -25.78 -17.23 13.58
CA GLU A 553 -26.29 -17.22 14.95
C GLU A 553 -27.20 -16.01 15.23
N SER A 554 -28.06 -16.14 16.24
CA SER A 554 -28.84 -15.01 16.78
C SER A 554 -27.99 -14.22 17.79
N PHE A 555 -28.21 -12.90 17.88
CA PHE A 555 -27.56 -12.04 18.86
C PHE A 555 -28.56 -11.14 19.59
N LYS A 556 -28.12 -10.50 20.67
CA LYS A 556 -28.95 -9.64 21.51
C LYS A 556 -28.35 -8.24 21.59
N VAL A 557 -29.22 -7.23 21.54
CA VAL A 557 -28.89 -5.84 21.82
C VAL A 557 -29.58 -5.46 23.11
N GLN A 558 -28.85 -4.93 24.10
CA GLN A 558 -29.43 -4.62 25.40
C GLN A 558 -29.06 -3.20 25.85
N LEU A 559 -30.08 -2.41 26.19
CA LEU A 559 -29.93 -1.06 26.75
C LEU A 559 -30.15 -1.09 28.26
N SER A 560 -29.13 -0.71 29.02
CA SER A 560 -29.20 -0.46 30.46
C SER A 560 -29.62 1.00 30.71
N MET A 561 -30.65 1.18 31.53
CA MET A 561 -31.18 2.49 31.91
C MET A 561 -31.16 2.58 33.43
N THR A 562 -30.46 3.57 33.98
CA THR A 562 -30.28 3.74 35.43
C THR A 562 -30.71 5.14 35.86
N ASN A 563 -31.76 5.22 36.66
CA ASN A 563 -32.18 6.48 37.28
C ASN A 563 -31.24 6.80 38.45
N LYS A 564 -30.46 7.88 38.33
CA LYS A 564 -29.53 8.36 39.37
C LYS A 564 -30.22 9.27 40.38
N SER A 565 -31.39 9.80 40.06
CA SER A 565 -32.11 10.75 40.92
C SER A 565 -33.10 10.05 41.85
N TYR A 566 -33.74 10.86 42.69
CA TYR A 566 -34.81 10.42 43.59
C TYR A 566 -36.22 10.61 43.01
N LYS A 567 -36.33 11.07 41.76
CA LYS A 567 -37.60 11.26 41.05
C LYS A 567 -37.99 9.99 40.31
N VAL A 568 -39.25 9.91 39.89
CA VAL A 568 -39.74 8.88 38.97
C VAL A 568 -39.65 9.45 37.56
N TYR A 569 -39.16 8.65 36.61
CA TYR A 569 -39.06 9.03 35.20
C TYR A 569 -39.73 8.00 34.31
N THR A 570 -40.40 8.46 33.26
CA THR A 570 -40.98 7.65 32.20
C THR A 570 -40.13 7.81 30.96
N ILE A 571 -39.61 6.70 30.47
CA ILE A 571 -38.64 6.68 29.40
C ILE A 571 -39.23 5.90 28.24
N GLU A 572 -39.29 6.55 27.09
CA GLU A 572 -39.56 5.92 25.81
C GLU A 572 -38.22 5.66 25.11
N ALA A 573 -37.88 4.39 24.86
CA ALA A 573 -36.64 4.00 24.22
C ALA A 573 -36.92 3.21 22.93
N THR A 574 -36.28 3.61 21.84
CA THR A 574 -36.31 2.94 20.55
C THR A 574 -34.94 2.36 20.24
N ILE A 575 -34.88 1.05 19.94
CA ILE A 575 -33.70 0.32 19.49
C ILE A 575 -33.92 -0.09 18.04
N SER A 576 -33.05 0.38 17.14
CA SER A 576 -33.10 0.05 15.72
C SER A 576 -31.81 -0.65 15.31
N VAL A 577 -31.93 -1.77 14.60
CA VAL A 577 -30.82 -2.52 14.03
C VAL A 577 -30.97 -2.48 12.52
N ARG A 578 -29.97 -1.92 11.84
CA ARG A 578 -29.97 -1.76 10.38
C ARG A 578 -28.76 -2.45 9.78
N SER A 579 -28.91 -3.08 8.63
CA SER A 579 -27.77 -3.58 7.86
C SER A 579 -27.03 -2.42 7.22
N THR A 580 -25.70 -2.41 7.32
CA THR A 580 -24.88 -1.27 6.91
C THR A 580 -23.69 -1.76 6.07
N THR A 581 -23.32 -1.01 5.05
CA THR A 581 -22.05 -1.20 4.34
C THR A 581 -20.92 -0.62 5.20
N TYR A 582 -19.67 -1.07 5.00
CA TYR A 582 -18.56 -0.64 5.87
C TYR A 582 -18.23 0.87 5.82
N ASN A 583 -18.76 1.59 4.83
CA ASN A 583 -18.68 3.04 4.72
C ASN A 583 -19.84 3.77 5.43
N GLY A 584 -20.57 3.10 6.32
CA GLY A 584 -21.61 3.70 7.14
C GLY A 584 -22.99 3.89 6.47
N VAL A 585 -23.17 3.45 5.22
CA VAL A 585 -24.46 3.59 4.52
C VAL A 585 -25.44 2.51 4.97
N SER A 586 -26.53 2.93 5.62
CA SER A 586 -27.63 2.04 6.02
C SER A 586 -28.40 1.54 4.80
N THR A 587 -28.67 0.23 4.75
CA THR A 587 -29.30 -0.43 3.59
C THR A 587 -30.71 -0.93 3.88
N ALA A 588 -30.95 -1.56 5.03
CA ALA A 588 -32.28 -2.07 5.40
C ALA A 588 -32.46 -2.13 6.93
N VAL A 589 -33.70 -2.01 7.39
CA VAL A 589 -34.07 -2.23 8.79
C VAL A 589 -34.22 -3.73 9.03
N VAL A 590 -33.39 -4.26 9.93
CA VAL A 590 -33.40 -5.67 10.35
C VAL A 590 -34.37 -5.84 11.54
N ARG A 591 -34.32 -4.92 12.49
CA ARG A 591 -35.17 -4.94 13.69
C ARG A 591 -35.43 -3.51 14.16
N HIS A 592 -36.63 -3.27 14.68
CA HIS A 592 -37.03 -1.99 15.27
C HIS A 592 -37.98 -2.25 16.43
N ASP A 593 -37.57 -1.89 17.64
CA ASP A 593 -38.35 -2.10 18.87
C ASP A 593 -38.47 -0.78 19.64
N THR A 594 -39.69 -0.43 20.05
CA THR A 594 -39.95 0.73 20.94
C THR A 594 -40.55 0.23 22.24
N VAL A 595 -40.01 0.72 23.36
CA VAL A 595 -40.41 0.32 24.71
C VAL A 595 -40.60 1.55 25.58
N ILE A 596 -41.74 1.62 26.28
CA ILE A 596 -42.01 2.64 27.28
C ILE A 596 -41.85 2.02 28.67
N LYS A 597 -41.03 2.62 29.52
CA LYS A 597 -40.75 2.12 30.87
C LYS A 597 -40.68 3.24 31.90
N THR A 598 -41.41 3.07 33.00
CA THR A 598 -41.28 3.91 34.19
C THR A 598 -40.19 3.38 35.11
N LEU A 599 -39.17 4.20 35.40
CA LEU A 599 -38.10 3.94 36.34
C LEU A 599 -38.35 4.66 37.67
N GLY A 600 -38.45 3.89 38.74
CA GLY A 600 -38.48 4.42 40.09
C GLY A 600 -37.13 5.03 40.52
N PRO A 601 -37.11 5.73 41.67
CA PRO A 601 -35.91 6.34 42.24
C PRO A 601 -34.77 5.33 42.40
N ARG A 602 -33.57 5.67 41.96
CA ARG A 602 -32.36 4.82 42.13
C ARG A 602 -32.49 3.39 41.57
N LYS A 603 -33.41 3.15 40.63
CA LYS A 603 -33.62 1.84 39.99
C LYS A 603 -32.96 1.79 38.61
N SER A 604 -32.57 0.58 38.23
CA SER A 604 -32.09 0.25 36.88
C SER A 604 -33.02 -0.75 36.20
N HIS A 605 -33.10 -0.69 34.88
CA HIS A 605 -33.81 -1.66 34.04
C HIS A 605 -33.03 -1.92 32.77
N ILE A 606 -33.18 -3.13 32.21
CA ILE A 606 -32.54 -3.52 30.96
C ILE A 606 -33.63 -3.85 29.94
N VAL A 607 -33.61 -3.16 28.80
CA VAL A 607 -34.43 -3.48 27.63
C VAL A 607 -33.61 -4.38 26.71
N THR A 608 -34.20 -5.47 26.19
CA THR A 608 -33.50 -6.45 25.34
C THR A 608 -34.23 -6.65 24.02
N THR A 609 -33.51 -6.46 22.92
CA THR A 609 -33.95 -6.77 21.56
C THR A 609 -33.19 -8.00 21.06
N ASN A 610 -33.93 -9.04 20.67
CA ASN A 610 -33.34 -10.26 20.10
C ASN A 610 -33.37 -10.17 18.57
N VAL A 611 -32.23 -10.38 17.92
CA VAL A 611 -32.09 -10.42 16.45
C VAL A 611 -31.75 -11.85 16.04
N THR A 612 -32.63 -12.48 15.28
CA THR A 612 -32.47 -13.87 14.81
C THR A 612 -31.82 -13.92 13.42
N TYR A 613 -31.26 -15.08 13.04
CA TYR A 613 -30.73 -15.29 11.69
C TYR A 613 -31.73 -14.93 10.58
N PHE A 614 -32.99 -15.31 10.77
CA PHE A 614 -34.03 -15.07 9.77
C PHE A 614 -34.40 -13.60 9.64
N ASP A 615 -34.17 -12.79 10.68
CA ASP A 615 -34.38 -11.34 10.61
C ASP A 615 -33.34 -10.69 9.69
N TYR A 616 -32.08 -11.15 9.72
CA TYR A 616 -30.99 -10.51 8.97
C TYR A 616 -30.58 -11.19 7.66
N GLU A 617 -30.92 -12.47 7.41
CA GLU A 617 -30.33 -13.23 6.31
C GLU A 617 -30.53 -12.62 4.91
N ARG A 618 -31.62 -11.85 4.71
CA ARG A 618 -31.97 -11.21 3.43
C ARG A 618 -31.37 -9.82 3.28
N HIS A 619 -30.75 -9.31 4.34
CA HIS A 619 -30.28 -7.94 4.47
C HIS A 619 -28.76 -7.88 4.73
N LEU A 620 -28.05 -9.02 4.67
CA LEU A 620 -26.60 -9.06 4.84
C LEU A 620 -25.88 -8.30 3.71
N THR A 621 -24.96 -7.42 4.10
CA THR A 621 -23.96 -6.81 3.21
C THR A 621 -22.72 -7.70 3.12
N SER A 622 -21.84 -7.47 2.12
CA SER A 622 -20.61 -8.25 1.90
C SER A 622 -19.69 -8.38 3.12
N GLN A 623 -19.73 -7.42 4.06
CA GLN A 623 -18.90 -7.43 5.26
C GLN A 623 -19.65 -7.81 6.55
N SER A 624 -20.95 -8.13 6.45
CA SER A 624 -21.82 -8.57 7.56
C SER A 624 -21.82 -7.62 8.76
N ILE A 625 -22.01 -6.32 8.49
CA ILE A 625 -22.02 -5.25 9.50
C ILE A 625 -23.44 -4.70 9.70
N PHE A 626 -23.78 -4.40 10.94
CA PHE A 626 -25.03 -3.79 11.37
C PHE A 626 -24.73 -2.49 12.13
N SER A 627 -25.54 -1.47 11.91
CA SER A 627 -25.57 -0.28 12.77
C SER A 627 -26.73 -0.40 13.75
N ILE A 628 -26.42 -0.26 15.03
CA ILE A 628 -27.38 -0.29 16.14
C ILE A 628 -27.56 1.14 16.62
N SER A 629 -28.74 1.72 16.45
CA SER A 629 -29.08 3.02 17.01
C SER A 629 -30.06 2.90 18.17
N ILE A 630 -29.83 3.72 19.20
CA ILE A 630 -30.67 3.77 20.38
C ILE A 630 -31.03 5.23 20.63
N MET A 631 -32.33 5.52 20.63
CA MET A 631 -32.87 6.82 21.03
C MET A 631 -33.72 6.64 22.27
N ALA A 632 -33.52 7.47 23.29
CA ALA A 632 -34.34 7.47 24.49
C ALA A 632 -34.83 8.88 24.84
N ASN A 633 -36.12 9.02 25.13
CA ASN A 633 -36.76 10.25 25.56
C ASN A 633 -37.26 10.11 26.99
N VAL A 634 -36.77 10.98 27.89
CA VAL A 634 -37.27 11.12 29.27
C VAL A 634 -38.41 12.13 29.22
N LEU A 635 -39.64 11.63 29.31
CA LEU A 635 -40.85 12.39 28.99
C LEU A 635 -41.07 13.59 29.92
N GLU A 636 -40.70 13.47 31.20
CA GLU A 636 -40.90 14.53 32.20
C GLU A 636 -40.01 15.75 31.98
N THR A 637 -38.86 15.59 31.31
CA THR A 637 -37.87 16.66 31.13
C THR A 637 -37.63 17.02 29.67
N ASP A 638 -38.33 16.36 28.73
CA ASP A 638 -38.04 16.40 27.29
C ASP A 638 -36.55 16.13 27.01
N PHE A 639 -35.88 15.33 27.85
CA PHE A 639 -34.46 15.02 27.67
C PHE A 639 -34.31 13.87 26.68
N HIS A 640 -33.47 14.06 25.66
CA HIS A 640 -33.23 13.08 24.61
C HIS A 640 -31.80 12.56 24.75
N PHE A 641 -31.66 11.25 24.66
CA PHE A 641 -30.39 10.54 24.60
C PHE A 641 -30.32 9.80 23.26
N TYR A 642 -29.13 9.80 22.66
CA TYR A 642 -28.87 9.03 21.45
C TYR A 642 -27.50 8.37 21.54
N MET A 643 -27.40 7.12 21.08
CA MET A 643 -26.12 6.49 20.75
C MET A 643 -26.25 5.62 19.50
N MET A 644 -25.12 5.39 18.85
CA MET A 644 -24.98 4.46 17.74
C MET A 644 -23.73 3.61 17.95
N GLU A 645 -23.83 2.31 17.66
CA GLU A 645 -22.73 1.35 17.73
C GLU A 645 -22.78 0.44 16.51
N ASP A 646 -21.63 0.17 15.88
CA ASP A 646 -21.55 -0.78 14.78
C ASP A 646 -21.16 -2.17 15.28
N TYR A 647 -21.88 -3.18 14.81
CA TYR A 647 -21.70 -4.57 15.19
C TYR A 647 -21.48 -5.46 13.98
N ARG A 648 -20.41 -6.26 14.02
CA ARG A 648 -20.05 -7.17 12.93
C ARG A 648 -20.18 -8.63 13.38
N LEU A 649 -20.74 -9.47 12.51
CA LEU A 649 -20.71 -10.92 12.70
C LEU A 649 -19.37 -11.51 12.23
N ARG A 650 -18.81 -12.42 13.03
CA ARG A 650 -17.58 -13.13 12.68
C ARG A 650 -17.86 -14.16 11.58
N LEU A 651 -16.97 -14.20 10.58
CA LEU A 651 -16.94 -15.24 9.56
C LEU A 651 -16.06 -16.40 10.03
N PRO A 652 -16.30 -17.65 9.57
CA PRO A 652 -15.39 -18.76 9.84
C PRO A 652 -14.02 -18.52 9.20
N ASP A 653 -12.98 -19.16 9.73
CA ASP A 653 -11.62 -19.09 9.19
C ASP A 653 -11.32 -20.35 8.37
N ILE A 654 -10.63 -20.21 7.24
CA ILE A 654 -10.15 -21.36 6.45
C ILE A 654 -8.87 -21.89 7.09
N GLN A 655 -8.90 -23.16 7.48
CA GLN A 655 -7.71 -23.91 7.87
C GLN A 655 -6.99 -24.43 6.62
N ILE A 656 -5.67 -24.24 6.57
CA ILE A 656 -4.81 -24.74 5.50
C ILE A 656 -3.76 -25.65 6.13
N GLU A 657 -3.88 -26.95 5.88
CA GLU A 657 -2.94 -27.97 6.35
C GLU A 657 -1.99 -28.34 5.22
N ILE A 658 -0.70 -28.45 5.53
CA ILE A 658 0.37 -28.77 4.58
C ILE A 658 0.93 -30.14 4.97
N GLU A 659 0.95 -31.08 4.02
CA GLU A 659 1.27 -32.48 4.30
C GLU A 659 2.78 -32.81 4.30
N SER A 660 3.63 -31.89 3.81
CA SER A 660 5.08 -32.13 3.65
C SER A 660 5.89 -30.83 3.66
N ASP A 661 7.21 -30.94 3.75
CA ASP A 661 8.10 -29.79 3.61
C ASP A 661 7.97 -29.14 2.24
N ALA A 662 7.89 -27.81 2.22
CA ALA A 662 7.85 -27.06 0.97
C ALA A 662 9.27 -26.93 0.39
N ILE A 663 9.49 -27.48 -0.80
CA ILE A 663 10.77 -27.44 -1.50
C ILE A 663 10.57 -26.79 -2.86
N VAL A 664 11.53 -25.95 -3.28
CA VAL A 664 11.52 -25.31 -4.60
C VAL A 664 11.35 -26.35 -5.70
N ASN A 665 10.46 -26.06 -6.65
CA ASN A 665 10.08 -26.89 -7.80
C ASN A 665 9.46 -28.26 -7.49
N ARG A 666 9.19 -28.59 -6.21
CA ARG A 666 8.49 -29.82 -5.83
C ARG A 666 6.99 -29.58 -5.56
N PRO A 667 6.10 -30.54 -5.89
CA PRO A 667 4.68 -30.44 -5.54
C PRO A 667 4.46 -30.43 -4.03
N LEU A 668 3.59 -29.55 -3.57
CA LEU A 668 3.17 -29.38 -2.18
C LEU A 668 1.66 -29.55 -2.08
N SER A 669 1.21 -30.58 -1.38
CA SER A 669 -0.21 -30.84 -1.12
C SER A 669 -0.73 -29.98 0.03
N CYS A 670 -1.85 -29.31 -0.21
CA CYS A 670 -2.55 -28.50 0.78
C CYS A 670 -4.00 -28.95 0.91
N GLN A 671 -4.46 -29.18 2.13
CA GLN A 671 -5.86 -29.39 2.46
C GLN A 671 -6.47 -28.08 2.99
N LEU A 672 -7.61 -27.69 2.42
CA LEU A 672 -8.40 -26.54 2.85
C LEU A 672 -9.65 -27.01 3.56
N SER A 673 -9.98 -26.43 4.72
CA SER A 673 -11.25 -26.72 5.38
C SER A 673 -11.81 -25.60 6.25
N PHE A 674 -13.14 -25.53 6.33
CA PHE A 674 -13.87 -24.78 7.38
C PHE A 674 -15.28 -25.37 7.57
N GLN A 675 -15.89 -25.15 8.74
CA GLN A 675 -17.23 -25.65 9.03
C GLN A 675 -18.30 -24.67 8.54
N ASN A 676 -19.34 -25.15 7.86
CA ASN A 676 -20.49 -24.31 7.47
C ASN A 676 -21.19 -23.74 8.72
N PRO A 677 -21.14 -22.41 8.93
CA PRO A 677 -21.70 -21.79 10.12
C PRO A 677 -23.22 -21.54 10.00
N LEU A 678 -23.75 -21.52 8.77
CA LEU A 678 -25.13 -21.15 8.48
C LEU A 678 -26.11 -22.29 8.82
N PRO A 679 -27.36 -21.96 9.19
CA PRO A 679 -28.43 -22.95 9.37
C PRO A 679 -29.00 -23.49 8.04
N LYS A 680 -28.34 -23.20 6.90
CA LYS A 680 -28.72 -23.66 5.55
C LYS A 680 -27.52 -24.18 4.76
N PRO A 681 -27.73 -25.02 3.72
CA PRO A 681 -26.65 -25.54 2.91
C PRO A 681 -25.93 -24.43 2.12
N LEU A 682 -24.60 -24.54 1.99
CA LEU A 682 -23.80 -23.73 1.07
C LEU A 682 -23.82 -24.37 -0.32
N THR A 683 -24.18 -23.60 -1.34
CA THR A 683 -24.27 -24.07 -2.74
C THR A 683 -23.24 -23.38 -3.63
N HIS A 684 -22.74 -24.11 -4.63
CA HIS A 684 -21.73 -23.61 -5.57
C HIS A 684 -20.45 -23.09 -4.89
N GLY A 685 -20.00 -23.78 -3.84
CA GLY A 685 -18.80 -23.42 -3.10
C GLY A 685 -17.54 -23.46 -3.97
N VAL A 686 -16.69 -22.44 -3.86
CA VAL A 686 -15.41 -22.33 -4.57
C VAL A 686 -14.34 -21.84 -3.62
N PHE A 687 -13.27 -22.61 -3.48
CA PHE A 687 -12.02 -22.14 -2.89
C PHE A 687 -11.15 -21.49 -3.97
N THR A 688 -10.55 -20.35 -3.65
CA THR A 688 -9.52 -19.69 -4.45
C THR A 688 -8.26 -19.63 -3.62
N VAL A 689 -7.15 -20.15 -4.14
CA VAL A 689 -5.87 -20.21 -3.42
C VAL A 689 -4.79 -19.53 -4.24
N GLU A 690 -3.95 -18.78 -3.54
CA GLU A 690 -2.76 -18.14 -4.05
C GLU A 690 -1.55 -18.58 -3.23
N GLY A 691 -0.49 -19.01 -3.92
CA GLY A 691 0.68 -19.66 -3.32
C GLY A 691 1.98 -18.84 -3.38
N PRO A 692 3.09 -19.41 -2.88
CA PRO A 692 4.38 -18.74 -2.58
C PRO A 692 5.06 -17.91 -3.68
N ASP A 693 4.70 -18.13 -4.94
CA ASP A 693 5.32 -17.48 -6.11
C ASP A 693 4.29 -16.84 -7.03
N PHE A 694 3.05 -16.73 -6.56
CA PHE A 694 2.00 -15.86 -7.09
C PHE A 694 1.64 -16.05 -8.58
N SER A 695 2.23 -17.03 -9.26
CA SER A 695 2.08 -17.23 -10.70
C SER A 695 0.79 -17.94 -11.09
N THR A 696 0.09 -18.57 -10.14
CA THR A 696 -1.11 -19.40 -10.42
C THR A 696 -2.14 -19.29 -9.31
N ARG A 697 -3.20 -18.50 -9.57
CA ARG A 697 -4.43 -18.51 -8.79
C ARG A 697 -5.21 -19.78 -9.10
N ASN A 698 -5.26 -20.71 -8.15
CA ASN A 698 -5.99 -21.97 -8.30
C ASN A 698 -7.42 -21.81 -7.80
N GLN A 699 -8.40 -22.21 -8.60
CA GLN A 699 -9.79 -22.29 -8.16
C GLN A 699 -10.22 -23.75 -8.06
N VAL A 700 -10.76 -24.13 -6.91
CA VAL A 700 -11.29 -25.48 -6.68
C VAL A 700 -12.76 -25.38 -6.32
N LYS A 701 -13.61 -25.91 -7.21
CA LYS A 701 -15.07 -25.97 -7.01
C LYS A 701 -15.43 -27.19 -6.17
N LEU A 702 -16.26 -27.00 -5.17
CA LEU A 702 -16.82 -28.09 -4.39
C LEU A 702 -17.81 -28.90 -5.23
N LYS A 703 -17.71 -30.22 -5.15
CA LYS A 703 -18.54 -31.17 -5.93
C LYS A 703 -19.97 -31.29 -5.40
N LYS A 704 -20.18 -30.97 -4.11
CA LYS A 704 -21.46 -31.10 -3.41
C LYS A 704 -21.74 -29.82 -2.62
N ASN A 705 -23.01 -29.60 -2.33
CA ASN A 705 -23.42 -28.59 -1.36
C ASN A 705 -22.91 -29.00 0.03
N VAL A 706 -22.56 -28.03 0.87
CA VAL A 706 -22.09 -28.26 2.25
C VAL A 706 -23.26 -28.03 3.19
N LEU A 707 -23.75 -29.08 3.85
CA LEU A 707 -24.90 -29.02 4.75
C LEU A 707 -24.60 -28.19 6.01
N PRO A 708 -25.62 -27.76 6.77
CA PRO A 708 -25.42 -27.07 8.05
C PRO A 708 -24.50 -27.87 8.97
N LYS A 709 -23.48 -27.21 9.56
CA LYS A 709 -22.46 -27.80 10.43
C LYS A 709 -21.53 -28.86 9.78
N GLU A 710 -21.65 -29.11 8.48
CA GLU A 710 -20.72 -29.97 7.73
C GLU A 710 -19.40 -29.22 7.41
N GLN A 711 -18.30 -29.95 7.26
CA GLN A 711 -17.00 -29.41 6.83
C GLN A 711 -16.97 -29.21 5.31
N ALA A 712 -16.73 -27.97 4.87
CA ALA A 712 -16.34 -27.69 3.50
C ALA A 712 -14.86 -28.05 3.34
N THR A 713 -14.52 -29.10 2.58
CA THR A 713 -13.13 -29.57 2.42
C THR A 713 -12.72 -29.64 0.95
N SER A 714 -11.47 -29.28 0.66
CA SER A 714 -10.89 -29.42 -0.68
C SER A 714 -9.38 -29.63 -0.61
N PHE A 715 -8.82 -30.29 -1.62
CA PHE A 715 -7.38 -30.49 -1.77
C PHE A 715 -6.86 -29.72 -2.99
N LEU A 716 -5.65 -29.20 -2.87
CA LEU A 716 -4.92 -28.66 -4.01
C LEU A 716 -3.43 -29.00 -3.92
N VAL A 717 -2.77 -28.94 -5.07
CA VAL A 717 -1.32 -29.07 -5.17
C VAL A 717 -0.75 -27.76 -5.72
N ILE A 718 0.24 -27.21 -5.03
CA ILE A 718 0.99 -26.03 -5.47
C ILE A 718 2.46 -26.39 -5.67
N THR A 719 3.19 -25.61 -6.45
CA THR A 719 4.62 -25.87 -6.71
C THR A 719 5.40 -24.59 -6.49
N PRO A 720 6.10 -24.46 -5.35
CA PRO A 720 6.95 -23.31 -5.08
C PRO A 720 8.05 -23.16 -6.14
N LYS A 721 8.51 -21.94 -6.40
CA LYS A 721 9.50 -21.53 -7.41
C LYS A 721 10.66 -20.79 -6.80
N THR A 722 10.48 -20.19 -5.62
CA THR A 722 11.51 -19.47 -4.88
C THR A 722 11.49 -19.88 -3.41
N SER A 723 12.68 -19.96 -2.84
CA SER A 723 12.89 -20.28 -1.42
C SER A 723 12.65 -19.09 -0.50
N GLY A 724 12.64 -19.37 0.81
CA GLY A 724 12.46 -18.37 1.88
C GLY A 724 11.13 -18.51 2.60
N ASP A 725 10.83 -17.53 3.46
CA ASP A 725 9.57 -17.48 4.19
C ASP A 725 8.45 -16.97 3.27
N LYS A 726 7.44 -17.81 3.07
CA LYS A 726 6.36 -17.62 2.10
C LYS A 726 5.01 -17.79 2.77
N ARG A 727 3.94 -17.53 2.01
CA ARG A 727 2.56 -17.63 2.49
C ARG A 727 1.65 -18.22 1.44
N ILE A 728 0.71 -19.02 1.90
CA ILE A 728 -0.42 -19.50 1.12
C ILE A 728 -1.66 -18.82 1.67
N THR A 729 -2.48 -18.23 0.79
CA THR A 729 -3.74 -17.60 1.16
C THR A 729 -4.90 -18.28 0.46
N ALA A 730 -6.00 -18.49 1.16
CA ALA A 730 -7.22 -19.07 0.63
C ALA A 730 -8.40 -18.13 0.87
N LYS A 731 -9.31 -18.08 -0.10
CA LYS A 731 -10.63 -17.45 0.02
C LYS A 731 -11.70 -18.43 -0.40
N PHE A 732 -12.87 -18.34 0.23
CA PHE A 732 -14.03 -19.15 -0.11
C PHE A 732 -15.24 -18.27 -0.44
N LYS A 733 -16.00 -18.71 -1.45
CA LYS A 733 -17.31 -18.15 -1.77
C LYS A 733 -18.31 -19.23 -2.14
N SER A 734 -19.56 -19.02 -1.76
CA SER A 734 -20.75 -19.74 -2.19
C SER A 734 -21.84 -18.73 -2.54
N ARG A 735 -23.05 -19.20 -2.87
CA ARG A 735 -24.19 -18.32 -3.05
C ARG A 735 -24.66 -17.65 -1.74
N GLU A 736 -24.46 -18.33 -0.61
CA GLU A 736 -24.97 -17.94 0.71
C GLU A 736 -23.90 -17.33 1.64
N LEU A 737 -22.62 -17.58 1.37
CA LEU A 737 -21.50 -17.17 2.22
C LEU A 737 -20.32 -16.69 1.37
N ASN A 738 -19.76 -15.53 1.71
CA ASN A 738 -18.64 -14.90 1.00
C ASN A 738 -17.64 -14.29 2.00
N ASP A 739 -16.52 -13.77 1.47
CA ASP A 739 -15.44 -13.14 2.24
C ASP A 739 -14.86 -14.02 3.38
N VAL A 740 -14.93 -15.35 3.24
CA VAL A 740 -14.29 -16.31 4.15
C VAL A 740 -12.84 -16.47 3.70
N ASP A 741 -11.89 -16.26 4.59
CA ASP A 741 -10.46 -16.28 4.28
C ASP A 741 -9.65 -17.10 5.29
N GLY A 742 -8.44 -17.45 4.89
CA GLY A 742 -7.46 -18.10 5.75
C GLY A 742 -6.09 -18.12 5.11
N TYR A 743 -5.08 -18.42 5.91
CA TYR A 743 -3.70 -18.43 5.45
C TYR A 743 -2.83 -19.36 6.29
N VAL A 744 -1.68 -19.72 5.73
CA VAL A 744 -0.61 -20.40 6.44
C VAL A 744 0.74 -19.86 5.97
N ASN A 745 1.64 -19.61 6.92
CA ASN A 745 3.03 -19.29 6.60
C ASN A 745 3.78 -20.60 6.35
N VAL A 746 4.58 -20.65 5.30
CA VAL A 746 5.35 -21.83 4.90
C VAL A 746 6.78 -21.41 4.60
N ARG A 747 7.76 -22.11 5.17
CA ARG A 747 9.16 -21.92 4.80
C ARG A 747 9.49 -22.85 3.65
N VAL A 748 9.92 -22.27 2.52
CA VAL A 748 10.29 -23.01 1.32
C VAL A 748 11.80 -23.20 1.29
N PHE A 749 12.26 -24.45 1.26
CA PHE A 749 13.67 -24.81 1.19
C PHE A 749 14.14 -24.90 -0.26
N ASP A 750 15.43 -24.59 -0.49
CA ASP A 750 16.06 -24.87 -1.77
C ASP A 750 16.09 -26.38 -2.03
N ASP A 751 15.98 -26.76 -3.31
CA ASP A 751 16.13 -28.14 -3.75
C ASP A 751 17.63 -28.50 -3.72
N TYR A 752 18.13 -28.90 -2.56
CA TYR A 752 19.46 -29.48 -2.45
C TYR A 752 19.40 -30.89 -3.03
N ASP A 753 20.02 -31.11 -4.19
CA ASP A 753 20.26 -32.46 -4.71
C ASP A 753 21.06 -33.25 -3.66
N ASP A 754 20.43 -34.27 -3.08
CA ASP A 754 21.02 -35.27 -2.17
C ASP A 754 22.04 -36.16 -2.90
N ASN A 755 23.09 -35.57 -3.46
CA ASN A 755 24.17 -36.32 -4.09
C ASN A 755 25.58 -35.85 -3.71
N ASN A 756 25.74 -34.95 -2.74
CA ASN A 756 27.05 -34.73 -2.09
C ASN A 756 26.91 -34.08 -0.71
N ASN A 757 27.24 -34.87 0.32
CA ASN A 757 27.70 -34.52 1.69
C ASN A 757 26.81 -35.05 2.82
N GLU A 758 27.11 -36.29 3.19
CA GLU A 758 26.59 -37.06 4.32
C GLU A 758 27.13 -36.56 5.69
N LEU A 759 27.31 -35.24 5.90
CA LEU A 759 28.01 -34.70 7.08
C LEU A 759 27.28 -33.59 7.85
N GLU A 760 26.03 -33.25 7.51
CA GLU A 760 25.24 -32.25 8.27
C GLU A 760 23.89 -32.76 8.83
N ALA A 761 23.65 -34.07 8.78
CA ALA A 761 22.39 -34.68 9.23
C ALA A 761 22.22 -34.69 10.77
N GLU A 762 23.29 -34.52 11.56
CA GLU A 762 23.21 -34.64 13.03
C GLU A 762 22.82 -33.34 13.76
N THR A 763 22.77 -32.18 13.10
CA THR A 763 22.42 -30.90 13.74
C THR A 763 20.94 -30.51 13.65
N ARG A 764 20.09 -31.28 12.95
CA ARG A 764 18.69 -30.89 12.67
C ARG A 764 17.65 -31.33 13.70
N PHE A 765 18.02 -32.08 14.74
CA PHE A 765 17.05 -32.69 15.68
C PHE A 765 16.87 -32.00 17.04
N HIS A 766 17.34 -30.76 17.24
CA HIS A 766 17.25 -30.11 18.56
C HIS A 766 16.70 -28.67 18.63
N SER A 767 15.93 -28.20 17.64
CA SER A 767 15.38 -26.83 17.72
C SER A 767 13.92 -26.64 17.28
N SER A 768 13.05 -27.65 17.40
CA SER A 768 11.62 -27.50 17.08
C SER A 768 10.68 -28.07 18.15
N SER A 769 10.92 -27.73 19.41
CA SER A 769 9.92 -27.93 20.46
C SER A 769 10.12 -26.92 21.58
N TYR A 770 9.65 -25.68 21.41
CA TYR A 770 9.20 -24.80 22.50
C TYR A 770 8.53 -23.60 21.84
N ASP A 771 7.20 -23.57 21.87
CA ASP A 771 6.39 -22.44 22.34
C ASP A 771 4.93 -22.62 21.94
N ASN A 772 4.20 -23.30 22.82
CA ASN A 772 2.76 -23.20 22.96
C ASN A 772 2.44 -22.99 24.45
N ASN A 773 1.73 -21.88 24.73
CA ASN A 773 1.03 -21.49 25.95
C ASN A 773 1.76 -20.72 27.09
N ASN A 774 1.20 -19.51 27.31
CA ASN A 774 1.03 -18.71 28.54
C ASN A 774 2.25 -18.29 29.37
N ASN A 775 2.51 -16.97 29.44
CA ASN A 775 2.13 -16.17 30.62
C ASN A 775 2.48 -14.67 30.50
N ASN A 776 1.63 -13.86 31.14
CA ASN A 776 1.80 -12.45 31.46
C ASN A 776 3.23 -12.09 31.89
N ILE A 777 3.83 -11.10 31.24
CA ILE A 777 4.91 -10.29 31.82
C ILE A 777 4.61 -8.82 31.55
N ILE A 778 4.36 -8.11 32.65
CA ILE A 778 4.24 -6.66 32.78
C ILE A 778 5.60 -6.04 32.41
N PHE A 779 5.63 -5.16 31.40
CA PHE A 779 6.80 -4.33 31.14
C PHE A 779 6.66 -3.03 31.93
N ASN A 780 7.53 -2.87 32.93
CA ASN A 780 7.76 -1.59 33.60
C ASN A 780 8.61 -0.68 32.72
N ASP A 781 8.25 0.61 32.80
CA ASP A 781 8.86 1.78 32.20
C ASP A 781 10.38 1.81 32.31
N ILE A 782 11.04 2.18 31.21
CA ILE A 782 12.35 2.83 31.24
C ILE A 782 12.19 4.19 30.58
N HIS A 783 11.91 5.17 31.43
CA HIS A 783 12.18 6.58 31.18
C HIS A 783 13.71 6.76 31.13
N ASP A 784 14.23 7.30 30.03
CA ASP A 784 15.59 7.83 29.98
C ASP A 784 15.50 9.35 29.93
N ASP A 785 15.76 9.95 31.10
CA ASP A 785 15.91 11.38 31.33
C ASP A 785 17.26 11.85 30.76
N SER A 786 17.22 12.79 29.81
CA SER A 786 18.41 13.59 29.45
C SER A 786 18.12 15.09 29.62
N ASN A 787 18.18 15.54 30.87
CA ASN A 787 18.33 16.95 31.21
C ASN A 787 19.83 17.26 31.38
N TRP A 788 20.41 17.98 30.42
CA TRP A 788 21.74 18.59 30.52
C TRP A 788 21.59 20.08 30.80
N ASN A 789 22.00 20.53 31.98
CA ASN A 789 22.41 21.91 32.18
C ASN A 789 23.44 22.05 33.32
N ARG A 790 24.64 22.51 32.93
CA ARG A 790 25.50 23.52 33.60
C ARG A 790 25.84 23.32 35.09
N ASN A 791 27.14 23.20 35.44
CA ASN A 791 28.10 24.31 35.54
C ASN A 791 29.42 23.91 36.25
N SER A 792 30.51 24.64 35.87
CA SER A 792 31.67 25.05 36.70
C SER A 792 32.82 24.03 36.89
N ILE A 793 34.14 24.33 36.87
CA ILE A 793 34.95 25.56 37.00
C ILE A 793 36.44 25.29 36.57
N SER A 794 37.15 26.38 36.20
CA SER A 794 38.62 26.59 36.10
C SER A 794 39.37 25.88 34.96
N ARG A 795 40.28 26.52 34.21
CA ARG A 795 41.14 27.68 34.44
C ARG A 795 41.49 28.34 33.11
#